data_AF-A0A812Z438-F1
#
_entry.id   AF-A0A812Z438-F1
#
_cell.length_a   1.000
_cell.length_b   1.000
_cell.length_c   1.000
_cell.angle_alpha   90.00
_cell.angle_beta   90.00
_cell.angle_gamma   90.00
#
_symmetry.space_group_name_H-M   'P 1'
#
loop_
_entity.id
_entity.type
_entity.pdbx_description
1 polymer ?
#
loop_
_entity_poly.entity_id
_entity_poly.type
_entity_poly.pdbx_seq_one_letter_code
_entity_poly.pdbx_strand_id
1 'polypeptide(L)'
;MKRRRLLYKQPLPAAPSSDELGQVRTLVRDKWVASYLAEHGRGGQDARAAAKREFTSAANKRQMLSSMLESGQVPPRLHAAATRLIMAWTSETPLRGPHEVEEDVMSSYRGSGTMFRYSGSWSRVDDAAMSAVLVAKGHNGISEVCSRLKCHPYVQGLWDEFSAFRQQLVSSTPITRWTAAMELHVEASLAANPPIPSVHIHFMFDAIGKTISFRNEPGLKFRNSQPYRSLAAPVARGRACKRAYDQGHFYLTPLKTGAILHATNAPPFKSYAVSPEWITSMWQGDKLSPESAKELYLKCKKHVKQYCDNVTSQVQMTQQSNLQERQAAAQAALLRMHRPRVYLEPVEQEFLPQFQVDAFRRRFLVLDGPTKLGKTIFASSLAGPEHTLELNCASSMEPNLRDFNNDVHRAIVFDEASCAMVLRHKKLFQGGVQPLELASSNTNCYSYKVWVYGTMMIVTSNTWTAELHELSPEDASWLRSNSVACLRRKISSLSRTRRAEKQREANMGLNPRQVFVLLAIYVLTGDPAVALEYISAKAARERMEEADAEDKKRYVEELYLKTSLEDIASLQDPSGSRQGIYKTAQRWIARRRTRNFVCNMNAIGVAPSSEQVAEEYRKQSASSVPTTDARGLRAWSSRFRRSFAFRLGKMKAAKPVEDVCAKAGCWVLETSCTRNTACLW
;
A
#
# COMPACT_ATOMS: atom_id res chain seq x y z
N MET A 1 71.89 78.57 -47.15
CA MET A 1 70.48 78.20 -46.93
C MET A 1 70.37 76.69 -46.65
N LYS A 2 70.08 76.28 -45.41
CA LYS A 2 69.50 74.97 -45.02
C LYS A 2 68.92 75.13 -43.61
N ARG A 3 67.59 75.00 -43.47
CA ARG A 3 66.85 75.19 -42.21
C ARG A 3 66.90 73.92 -41.35
N ARG A 4 67.39 74.03 -40.11
CA ARG A 4 67.15 73.08 -39.01
C ARG A 4 65.85 73.48 -38.30
N ARG A 5 64.91 72.52 -38.13
CA ARG A 5 63.71 72.70 -37.31
C ARG A 5 63.96 72.16 -35.89
N LEU A 6 63.57 72.98 -34.93
CA LEU A 6 63.64 72.77 -33.49
C LEU A 6 62.59 71.78 -32.99
N LEU A 7 63.02 70.96 -32.03
CA LEU A 7 62.22 70.09 -31.17
C LEU A 7 61.32 70.92 -30.25
N TYR A 8 60.00 70.72 -30.34
CA TYR A 8 59.07 71.03 -29.24
C TYR A 8 58.65 69.72 -28.57
N LYS A 9 58.83 69.69 -27.25
CA LYS A 9 58.50 68.61 -26.32
C LYS A 9 57.01 68.25 -26.43
N GLN A 10 56.70 66.96 -26.63
CA GLN A 10 55.37 66.44 -26.40
C GLN A 10 55.02 66.52 -24.91
N PRO A 11 53.77 66.82 -24.53
CA PRO A 11 53.35 66.74 -23.14
C PRO A 11 53.38 65.27 -22.66
N LEU A 12 53.78 65.08 -21.40
CA LEU A 12 53.78 63.78 -20.73
C LEU A 12 52.37 63.15 -20.76
N PRO A 13 52.25 61.83 -20.98
CA PRO A 13 50.97 61.14 -20.93
C PRO A 13 50.35 61.32 -19.54
N ALA A 14 49.06 61.64 -19.50
CA ALA A 14 48.29 61.74 -18.27
C ALA A 14 48.44 60.46 -17.42
N ALA A 15 48.54 60.62 -16.09
CA ALA A 15 48.59 59.50 -15.16
C ALA A 15 47.43 58.52 -15.42
N PRO A 16 47.68 57.19 -15.44
CA PRO A 16 46.65 56.22 -15.76
C PRO A 16 45.49 56.33 -14.75
N SER A 17 44.27 56.50 -15.27
CA SER A 17 43.04 56.47 -14.48
C SER A 17 42.96 55.20 -13.62
N SER A 18 42.38 55.34 -12.43
CA SER A 18 42.21 54.32 -11.38
C SER A 18 41.26 53.17 -11.75
N ASP A 19 41.43 52.53 -12.91
CA ASP A 19 40.69 51.30 -13.25
C ASP A 19 41.40 50.09 -12.61
N GLU A 20 41.14 49.92 -11.31
CA GLU A 20 41.66 48.79 -10.53
C GLU A 20 41.29 47.43 -11.15
N LEU A 21 40.11 47.31 -11.77
CA LEU A 21 39.68 46.08 -12.45
C LEU A 21 40.50 45.82 -13.72
N GLY A 22 40.79 46.85 -14.50
CA GLY A 22 41.70 46.79 -15.65
C GLY A 22 43.12 46.37 -15.26
N GLN A 23 43.61 46.85 -14.11
CA GLN A 23 44.91 46.45 -13.56
C GLN A 23 44.92 44.98 -13.16
N VAL A 24 43.91 44.50 -12.42
CA VAL A 24 43.81 43.08 -12.05
C VAL A 24 43.70 42.18 -13.29
N ARG A 25 42.88 42.54 -14.28
CA ARG A 25 42.77 41.77 -15.55
C ARG A 25 44.10 41.67 -16.28
N THR A 26 44.88 42.76 -16.28
CA THR A 26 46.22 42.79 -16.89
C THR A 26 47.19 41.88 -16.14
N LEU A 27 47.20 41.94 -14.81
CA LEU A 27 48.03 41.09 -13.95
C LEU A 27 47.75 39.60 -14.18
N VAL A 28 46.47 39.20 -14.18
CA VAL A 28 46.06 37.81 -14.47
C VAL A 28 46.48 37.42 -15.87
N ARG A 29 46.22 38.25 -16.89
CA ARG A 29 46.62 37.93 -18.27
C ARG A 29 48.13 37.72 -18.38
N ASP A 30 48.93 38.60 -17.81
CA ASP A 30 50.38 38.55 -17.94
C ASP A 30 50.97 37.36 -17.17
N LYS A 31 50.40 36.99 -16.02
CA LYS A 31 50.77 35.76 -15.30
C LYS A 31 50.44 34.51 -16.12
N TRP A 32 49.25 34.46 -16.72
CA TRP A 32 48.84 33.31 -17.55
C TRP A 32 49.76 33.15 -18.75
N VAL A 33 50.05 34.25 -19.45
CA VAL A 33 50.94 34.27 -20.61
C VAL A 33 52.35 33.82 -20.22
N ALA A 34 52.84 34.22 -19.05
CA ALA A 34 54.15 33.77 -18.57
C ALA A 34 54.19 32.26 -18.31
N SER A 35 53.18 31.70 -17.63
CA SER A 35 53.07 30.25 -17.39
C SER A 35 52.90 29.46 -18.69
N TYR A 36 52.02 29.92 -19.59
CA TYR A 36 51.79 29.28 -20.89
C TYR A 36 53.05 29.21 -21.75
N LEU A 37 53.81 30.32 -21.82
CA LEU A 37 55.07 30.37 -22.57
C LEU A 37 56.13 29.45 -21.97
N ALA A 38 56.20 29.37 -20.64
CA ALA A 38 57.13 28.48 -19.94
C ALA A 38 56.81 27.00 -20.20
N GLU A 39 55.53 26.61 -20.13
CA GLU A 39 55.08 25.23 -20.40
C GLU A 39 55.35 24.79 -21.85
N HIS A 40 55.24 25.70 -22.81
CA HIS A 40 55.40 25.39 -24.24
C HIS A 40 56.83 25.65 -24.77
N GLY A 41 57.76 26.07 -23.91
CA GLY A 41 59.14 26.38 -24.30
C GLY A 41 59.26 27.50 -25.36
N ARG A 42 58.29 28.42 -25.40
CA ARG A 42 58.25 29.51 -26.40
C ARG A 42 58.69 30.83 -25.80
N GLY A 43 59.53 31.58 -26.52
CA GLY A 43 60.00 32.91 -26.14
C GLY A 43 59.78 33.95 -27.25
N GLY A 44 59.95 35.23 -26.92
CA GLY A 44 59.87 36.33 -27.89
C GLY A 44 58.52 37.07 -27.92
N GLN A 45 58.53 38.25 -28.56
CA GLN A 45 57.36 39.13 -28.59
C GLN A 45 56.17 38.53 -29.37
N ASP A 46 56.44 37.80 -30.45
CA ASP A 46 55.41 37.18 -31.28
C ASP A 46 54.68 36.05 -30.55
N ALA A 47 55.42 35.19 -29.85
CA ALA A 47 54.86 34.14 -29.02
C ALA A 47 54.00 34.74 -27.88
N ARG A 48 54.45 35.85 -27.28
CA ARG A 48 53.69 36.57 -26.25
C ARG A 48 52.41 37.20 -26.81
N ALA A 49 52.44 37.75 -28.02
CA ALA A 49 51.26 38.29 -28.69
C ALA A 49 50.27 37.19 -29.09
N ALA A 50 50.75 36.02 -29.54
CA ALA A 50 49.94 34.85 -29.81
C ALA A 50 49.27 34.32 -28.53
N ALA A 51 50.02 34.11 -27.45
CA ALA A 51 49.48 33.69 -26.16
C ALA A 51 48.43 34.69 -25.61
N LYS A 52 48.66 36.01 -25.77
CA LYS A 52 47.65 37.03 -25.39
C LYS A 52 46.32 36.88 -26.16
N ARG A 53 46.35 36.41 -27.41
CA ARG A 53 45.13 36.12 -28.20
C ARG A 53 44.43 34.84 -27.74
N GLU A 54 45.17 33.87 -27.21
CA GLU A 54 44.61 32.63 -26.67
C GLU A 54 43.97 32.76 -25.29
N PHE A 55 44.26 33.85 -24.54
CA PHE A 55 43.74 34.13 -23.20
C PHE A 55 42.21 34.37 -23.16
N THR A 56 41.42 33.33 -23.36
CA THR A 56 39.97 33.44 -23.60
C THR A 56 39.11 32.67 -22.59
N SER A 57 39.50 31.49 -22.10
CA SER A 57 38.65 30.71 -21.18
C SER A 57 38.52 31.32 -19.77
N ALA A 58 37.29 31.45 -19.25
CA ALA A 58 37.01 32.08 -17.95
C ALA A 58 37.39 31.21 -16.74
N ALA A 59 37.33 29.87 -16.87
CA ALA A 59 37.61 28.92 -15.79
C ALA A 59 39.06 28.99 -15.28
N ASN A 60 40.04 29.04 -16.18
CA ASN A 60 41.47 29.12 -15.83
C ASN A 60 41.86 30.46 -15.20
N LYS A 61 41.18 31.54 -15.60
CA LYS A 61 41.42 32.90 -15.09
C LYS A 61 41.08 33.02 -13.60
N ARG A 62 39.99 32.36 -13.18
CA ARG A 62 39.53 32.35 -11.78
C ARG A 62 40.51 31.62 -10.88
N GLN A 63 40.84 30.37 -11.19
CA GLN A 63 41.71 29.56 -10.35
C GLN A 63 43.07 30.24 -10.18
N MET A 64 43.59 30.81 -11.26
CA MET A 64 44.86 31.53 -11.22
C MET A 64 44.78 32.83 -10.41
N LEU A 65 43.74 33.66 -10.55
CA LEU A 65 43.58 34.86 -9.72
C LEU A 65 43.38 34.52 -8.24
N SER A 66 42.68 33.41 -7.94
CA SER A 66 42.50 32.93 -6.57
C SER A 66 43.84 32.51 -5.96
N SER A 67 44.63 31.72 -6.69
CA SER A 67 46.00 31.36 -6.31
C SER A 67 46.92 32.59 -6.17
N MET A 68 46.79 33.59 -7.05
CA MET A 68 47.53 34.85 -6.93
C MET A 68 47.16 35.64 -5.67
N LEU A 69 45.90 35.62 -5.26
CA LEU A 69 45.47 36.25 -4.00
C LEU A 69 46.01 35.50 -2.78
N GLU A 70 45.88 34.16 -2.77
CA GLU A 70 46.37 33.30 -1.69
C GLU A 70 47.89 33.39 -1.51
N SER A 71 48.63 33.50 -2.61
CA SER A 71 50.10 33.63 -2.60
C SER A 71 50.60 35.08 -2.44
N GLY A 72 49.72 36.06 -2.23
CA GLY A 72 50.09 37.47 -2.06
C GLY A 72 50.68 38.15 -3.32
N GLN A 73 50.46 37.57 -4.49
CA GLN A 73 50.94 38.11 -5.78
C GLN A 73 50.07 39.26 -6.31
N VAL A 74 48.87 39.46 -5.75
CA VAL A 74 48.02 40.63 -6.03
C VAL A 74 48.37 41.74 -5.03
N PRO A 75 48.67 42.98 -5.47
CA PRO A 75 48.91 44.09 -4.54
C PRO A 75 47.72 44.33 -3.60
N PRO A 76 47.93 44.62 -2.29
CA PRO A 76 46.85 44.79 -1.31
C PRO A 76 45.76 45.78 -1.74
N ARG A 77 46.15 46.90 -2.37
CA ARG A 77 45.21 47.90 -2.91
C ARG A 77 44.24 47.35 -3.96
N LEU A 78 44.60 46.26 -4.65
CA LEU A 78 43.80 45.61 -5.68
C LEU A 78 43.01 44.39 -5.15
N HIS A 79 43.15 43.99 -3.88
CA HIS A 79 42.47 42.82 -3.33
C HIS A 79 40.94 42.91 -3.46
N ALA A 80 40.36 44.08 -3.18
CA ALA A 80 38.92 44.31 -3.32
C ALA A 80 38.46 44.21 -4.79
N ALA A 81 39.26 44.74 -5.74
CA ALA A 81 38.98 44.61 -7.17
C ALA A 81 39.14 43.15 -7.66
N ALA A 82 40.14 42.43 -7.18
CA ALA A 82 40.37 41.03 -7.50
C ALA A 82 39.27 40.11 -6.95
N THR A 83 38.82 40.34 -5.72
CA THR A 83 37.69 39.62 -5.12
C THR A 83 36.41 39.88 -5.92
N ARG A 84 36.13 41.14 -6.28
CA ARG A 84 35.01 41.50 -7.18
C ARG A 84 35.11 40.81 -8.53
N LEU A 85 36.33 40.69 -9.09
CA LEU A 85 36.55 40.06 -10.39
C LEU A 85 36.40 38.53 -10.32
N ILE A 86 36.86 37.88 -9.25
CA ILE A 86 36.60 36.45 -8.98
C ILE A 86 35.11 36.20 -8.88
N MET A 87 34.39 37.03 -8.10
CA MET A 87 32.92 36.94 -7.98
C MET A 87 32.23 37.14 -9.32
N ALA A 88 32.68 38.11 -10.13
CA ALA A 88 32.15 38.31 -11.48
C ALA A 88 32.39 37.11 -12.41
N TRP A 89 33.51 36.39 -12.24
CA TRP A 89 33.84 35.17 -12.98
C TRP A 89 33.20 33.90 -12.39
N THR A 90 32.61 33.97 -11.19
CA THR A 90 31.82 32.88 -10.62
C THR A 90 30.40 33.00 -11.15
N SER A 91 30.14 32.47 -12.34
CA SER A 91 28.76 32.10 -12.67
C SER A 91 28.41 30.86 -11.85
N GLU A 92 27.47 30.98 -10.92
CA GLU A 92 26.92 29.79 -10.29
C GLU A 92 26.30 28.90 -11.36
N THR A 93 26.66 27.61 -11.34
CA THR A 93 25.94 26.60 -12.12
C THR A 93 24.54 26.51 -11.54
N PRO A 94 23.49 26.63 -12.36
CA PRO A 94 22.11 26.59 -11.89
C PRO A 94 21.79 25.23 -11.27
N LEU A 95 20.81 25.22 -10.37
CA LEU A 95 20.17 23.98 -9.97
C LEU A 95 19.42 23.41 -11.18
N ARG A 96 19.86 22.25 -11.67
CA ARG A 96 19.18 21.48 -12.72
C ARG A 96 18.44 20.30 -12.11
N GLY A 97 17.21 20.07 -12.55
CA GLY A 97 16.51 18.81 -12.31
C GLY A 97 17.11 17.68 -13.16
N PRO A 98 16.91 16.40 -12.79
CA PRO A 98 17.45 15.24 -13.52
C PRO A 98 16.90 15.08 -14.95
N HIS A 99 15.81 15.78 -15.29
CA HIS A 99 15.13 15.70 -16.59
C HIS A 99 15.04 17.05 -17.33
N GLU A 100 15.71 18.10 -16.86
CA GLU A 100 15.66 19.39 -17.56
C GLU A 100 16.48 19.36 -18.85
N VAL A 101 15.80 19.70 -19.96
CA VAL A 101 16.43 19.98 -21.26
C VAL A 101 17.44 21.12 -21.09
N GLU A 102 18.56 21.06 -21.82
CA GLU A 102 19.61 22.08 -21.78
C GLU A 102 19.04 23.46 -22.16
N GLU A 103 18.75 24.31 -21.17
CA GLU A 103 18.34 25.69 -21.39
C GLU A 103 19.56 26.57 -21.68
N ASP A 104 19.44 27.44 -22.70
CA ASP A 104 20.50 28.37 -23.09
C ASP A 104 20.80 29.36 -21.97
N VAL A 105 22.02 29.26 -21.39
CA VAL A 105 22.57 30.27 -20.48
C VAL A 105 22.78 31.57 -21.25
N MET A 106 22.14 32.65 -20.82
CA MET A 106 22.17 33.92 -21.53
C MET A 106 23.27 34.83 -20.98
N SER A 107 24.40 34.95 -21.69
CA SER A 107 25.47 35.91 -21.36
C SER A 107 25.21 37.33 -21.88
N SER A 108 24.38 37.43 -22.93
CA SER A 108 23.89 38.68 -23.52
C SER A 108 22.55 38.43 -24.19
N TYR A 109 21.74 39.47 -24.36
CA TYR A 109 20.45 39.35 -25.07
C TYR A 109 20.20 40.57 -25.93
N ARG A 110 19.67 40.34 -27.13
CA ARG A 110 19.19 41.38 -28.05
C ARG A 110 17.86 40.94 -28.66
N GLY A 111 16.79 41.67 -28.39
CA GLY A 111 15.45 41.37 -28.90
C GLY A 111 14.39 42.31 -28.33
N SER A 112 13.13 42.17 -28.75
CA SER A 112 12.03 43.03 -28.29
C SER A 112 11.32 42.54 -27.01
N GLY A 113 11.64 41.34 -26.53
CA GLY A 113 10.99 40.74 -25.36
C GLY A 113 11.26 39.23 -25.27
N THR A 114 11.36 38.73 -24.05
CA THR A 114 11.62 37.32 -23.73
C THR A 114 11.25 37.03 -22.28
N MET A 115 11.28 35.75 -21.91
CA MET A 115 11.16 35.28 -20.54
C MET A 115 12.48 34.72 -20.06
N PHE A 116 13.00 35.27 -18.97
CA PHE A 116 14.13 34.71 -18.24
C PHE A 116 13.69 33.87 -17.06
N ARG A 117 14.51 32.88 -16.70
CA ARG A 117 14.43 32.12 -15.47
C ARG A 117 15.75 32.29 -14.71
N TYR A 118 15.67 32.53 -13.41
CA TYR A 118 16.80 32.66 -12.50
C TYR A 118 16.73 31.57 -11.45
N SER A 119 17.83 30.82 -11.30
CA SER A 119 18.03 29.81 -10.26
C SER A 119 19.52 29.71 -9.92
N GLY A 120 19.88 29.38 -8.69
CA GLY A 120 21.27 29.31 -8.24
C GLY A 120 21.41 28.57 -6.92
N SER A 121 22.57 28.66 -6.27
CA SER A 121 22.77 28.07 -4.94
C SER A 121 21.79 28.66 -3.91
N TRP A 122 21.48 29.96 -4.08
CA TRP A 122 20.51 30.73 -3.30
C TRP A 122 19.05 30.26 -3.44
N SER A 123 18.75 29.38 -4.41
CA SER A 123 17.40 28.87 -4.63
C SER A 123 16.95 27.90 -3.53
N ARG A 124 17.86 27.26 -2.81
CA ARG A 124 17.51 26.31 -1.74
C ARG A 124 17.04 27.04 -0.49
N VAL A 125 15.96 26.54 0.11
CA VAL A 125 15.40 27.06 1.35
C VAL A 125 15.55 25.99 2.42
N ASP A 126 16.51 26.20 3.33
CA ASP A 126 16.81 25.28 4.42
C ASP A 126 15.76 25.39 5.54
N ASP A 127 14.68 24.62 5.41
CA ASP A 127 13.63 24.49 6.42
C ASP A 127 13.26 23.01 6.61
N ALA A 128 13.61 22.47 7.77
CA ALA A 128 13.41 21.05 8.08
C ALA A 128 11.93 20.64 8.06
N ALA A 129 11.02 21.54 8.45
CA ALA A 129 9.59 21.23 8.48
C ALA A 129 9.00 21.16 7.07
N MET A 130 9.43 22.01 6.15
CA MET A 130 9.04 21.95 4.74
C MET A 130 9.64 20.73 4.03
N SER A 131 10.92 20.42 4.29
CA SER A 131 11.56 19.20 3.77
C SER A 131 10.85 17.93 4.24
N ALA A 132 10.44 17.87 5.51
CA ALA A 132 9.67 16.74 6.04
C ALA A 132 8.32 16.55 5.32
N VAL A 133 7.64 17.65 4.96
CA VAL A 133 6.40 17.59 4.17
C VAL A 133 6.66 17.01 2.77
N LEU A 134 7.73 17.44 2.10
CA LEU A 134 8.11 16.90 0.78
C LEU A 134 8.47 15.41 0.87
N VAL A 135 9.21 14.99 1.90
CA VAL A 135 9.54 13.57 2.14
C VAL A 135 8.28 12.74 2.35
N ALA A 136 7.34 13.20 3.18
CA ALA A 136 6.16 12.43 3.56
C ALA A 136 5.08 12.39 2.46
N LYS A 137 4.90 13.49 1.72
CA LYS A 137 3.76 13.67 0.80
C LYS A 137 4.15 13.79 -0.67
N GLY A 138 5.43 13.95 -1.00
CA GLY A 138 5.90 14.17 -2.36
C GLY A 138 5.13 15.30 -3.07
N HIS A 139 4.61 15.00 -4.26
CA HIS A 139 3.78 15.94 -5.03
C HIS A 139 2.53 16.44 -4.28
N ASN A 140 1.94 15.63 -3.39
CA ASN A 140 0.76 16.02 -2.61
C ASN A 140 1.08 17.08 -1.53
N GLY A 141 2.37 17.30 -1.22
CA GLY A 141 2.84 18.30 -0.26
C GLY A 141 3.08 19.70 -0.85
N ILE A 142 3.05 19.85 -2.18
CA ILE A 142 3.49 21.08 -2.88
C ILE A 142 2.71 22.31 -2.42
N SER A 143 1.38 22.22 -2.32
CA SER A 143 0.53 23.36 -1.95
C SER A 143 0.78 23.84 -0.51
N GLU A 144 1.03 22.89 0.39
CA GLU A 144 1.38 23.18 1.79
C GLU A 144 2.74 23.87 1.88
N VAL A 145 3.75 23.36 1.17
CA VAL A 145 5.10 23.95 1.10
C VAL A 145 5.05 25.36 0.50
N CYS A 146 4.33 25.57 -0.60
CA CYS A 146 4.19 26.89 -1.21
C CYS A 146 3.53 27.90 -0.27
N SER A 147 2.53 27.47 0.51
CA SER A 147 1.87 28.34 1.49
C SER A 147 2.82 28.79 2.59
N ARG A 148 3.72 27.91 3.05
CA ARG A 148 4.76 28.27 4.03
C ARG A 148 5.84 29.17 3.43
N LEU A 149 6.30 28.86 2.21
CA LEU A 149 7.30 29.68 1.50
C LEU A 149 6.84 31.13 1.30
N LYS A 150 5.53 31.35 1.08
CA LYS A 150 4.96 32.71 0.95
C LYS A 150 5.22 33.59 2.17
N CYS A 151 5.35 33.04 3.36
CA CYS A 151 5.59 33.81 4.58
C CYS A 151 7.02 33.65 5.11
N HIS A 152 7.87 32.90 4.41
CA HIS A 152 9.21 32.59 4.89
C HIS A 152 10.15 33.82 4.76
N PRO A 153 10.82 34.28 5.84
CA PRO A 153 11.60 35.51 5.83
C PRO A 153 12.69 35.56 4.75
N TYR A 154 13.42 34.44 4.56
CA TYR A 154 14.44 34.34 3.51
C TYR A 154 13.85 34.51 2.09
N VAL A 155 12.66 33.95 1.85
CA VAL A 155 11.99 34.00 0.55
C VAL A 155 11.48 35.41 0.26
N GLN A 156 10.94 36.08 1.29
CA GLN A 156 10.54 37.49 1.21
C GLN A 156 11.74 38.41 0.92
N GLY A 157 12.84 38.27 1.67
CA GLY A 157 14.06 39.05 1.43
C GLY A 157 14.65 38.82 0.04
N LEU A 158 14.65 37.57 -0.44
CA LEU A 158 15.07 37.23 -1.79
C LEU A 158 14.20 37.91 -2.87
N TRP A 159 12.89 37.99 -2.63
CA TRP A 159 11.96 38.65 -3.54
C TRP A 159 12.11 40.17 -3.56
N ASP A 160 12.39 40.79 -2.42
CA ASP A 160 12.66 42.22 -2.30
C ASP A 160 13.94 42.60 -3.04
N GLU A 161 15.01 41.82 -2.85
CA GLU A 161 16.26 41.98 -3.61
C GLU A 161 16.05 41.83 -5.12
N PHE A 162 15.28 40.81 -5.55
CA PHE A 162 14.95 40.64 -6.96
C PHE A 162 14.11 41.80 -7.50
N SER A 163 13.20 42.33 -6.68
CA SER A 163 12.37 43.48 -7.06
C SER A 163 13.20 44.74 -7.28
N ALA A 164 14.22 44.98 -6.43
CA ALA A 164 15.18 46.07 -6.61
C ALA A 164 16.03 45.88 -7.88
N PHE A 165 16.56 44.67 -8.09
CA PHE A 165 17.29 44.29 -9.30
C PHE A 165 16.46 44.53 -10.57
N ARG A 166 15.21 44.05 -10.58
CA ARG A 166 14.25 44.28 -11.67
C ARG A 166 14.01 45.77 -11.91
N GLN A 167 13.83 46.57 -10.85
CA GLN A 167 13.57 48.00 -10.98
C GLN A 167 14.77 48.72 -11.63
N GLN A 168 15.99 48.37 -11.24
CA GLN A 168 17.20 48.87 -11.89
C GLN A 168 17.25 48.49 -13.37
N LEU A 169 16.95 47.23 -13.72
CA LEU A 169 16.86 46.77 -15.12
C LEU A 169 15.83 47.58 -15.93
N VAL A 170 14.62 47.72 -15.40
CA VAL A 170 13.54 48.45 -16.08
C VAL A 170 13.89 49.93 -16.25
N SER A 171 14.53 50.56 -15.26
CA SER A 171 14.93 51.98 -15.34
C SER A 171 16.05 52.26 -16.35
N SER A 172 16.90 51.26 -16.62
CA SER A 172 18.08 51.39 -17.49
C SER A 172 17.84 50.88 -18.92
N THR A 173 16.64 50.39 -19.23
CA THR A 173 16.30 49.78 -20.51
C THR A 173 14.98 50.28 -21.07
N PRO A 174 14.69 50.08 -22.37
CA PRO A 174 13.41 50.49 -22.95
C PRO A 174 12.23 49.55 -22.59
N ILE A 175 12.33 48.73 -21.55
CA ILE A 175 11.27 47.79 -21.15
C ILE A 175 9.99 48.57 -20.81
N THR A 176 8.89 48.20 -21.47
CA THR A 176 7.58 48.82 -21.23
C THR A 176 6.67 47.95 -20.38
N ARG A 177 6.73 46.63 -20.56
CA ARG A 177 5.91 45.66 -19.85
C ARG A 177 6.79 44.62 -19.19
N TRP A 178 6.43 44.23 -17.98
CA TRP A 178 7.13 43.20 -17.23
C TRP A 178 6.18 42.43 -16.31
N THR A 179 6.48 41.16 -16.13
CA THR A 179 5.88 40.28 -15.12
C THR A 179 6.99 39.45 -14.50
N ALA A 180 7.07 39.43 -13.17
CA ALA A 180 7.94 38.56 -12.42
C ALA A 180 7.11 37.60 -11.57
N ALA A 181 7.55 36.35 -11.46
CA ALA A 181 6.94 35.36 -10.58
C ALA A 181 8.01 34.49 -9.93
N MET A 182 7.88 34.24 -8.64
CA MET A 182 8.66 33.27 -7.89
C MET A 182 7.82 32.01 -7.71
N GLU A 183 8.38 30.87 -8.13
CA GLU A 183 7.71 29.58 -8.13
C GLU A 183 8.58 28.53 -7.44
N LEU A 184 7.95 27.52 -6.84
CA LEU A 184 8.64 26.33 -6.35
C LEU A 184 9.18 25.55 -7.55
N HIS A 185 10.47 25.25 -7.54
CA HIS A 185 11.11 24.34 -8.49
C HIS A 185 10.82 22.89 -8.08
N VAL A 186 9.63 22.40 -8.42
CA VAL A 186 9.12 21.09 -7.98
C VAL A 186 10.12 19.96 -8.26
N GLU A 187 10.64 19.91 -9.48
CA GLU A 187 11.57 18.85 -9.89
C GLU A 187 12.88 18.87 -9.09
N ALA A 188 13.56 20.01 -8.97
CA ALA A 188 14.78 20.07 -8.16
C ALA A 188 14.49 19.86 -6.66
N SER A 189 13.32 20.28 -6.19
CA SER A 189 12.94 20.10 -4.78
C SER A 189 12.78 18.64 -4.41
N LEU A 190 12.19 17.85 -5.31
CA LEU A 190 11.96 16.42 -5.11
C LEU A 190 13.16 15.56 -5.50
N ALA A 191 13.99 16.00 -6.44
CA ALA A 191 15.19 15.27 -6.88
C ALA A 191 16.36 15.36 -5.89
N ALA A 192 16.37 16.33 -4.98
CA ALA A 192 17.34 16.38 -3.90
C ALA A 192 17.21 15.15 -2.98
N ASN A 193 18.33 14.67 -2.45
CA ASN A 193 18.35 13.58 -1.48
C ASN A 193 19.05 14.03 -0.18
N PRO A 194 18.30 14.33 0.91
CA PRO A 194 16.83 14.32 0.99
C PRO A 194 16.17 15.47 0.21
N PRO A 195 14.86 15.40 -0.11
CA PRO A 195 14.08 16.48 -0.71
C PRO A 195 14.21 17.80 0.06
N ILE A 196 14.50 18.90 -0.64
CA ILE A 196 14.70 20.24 -0.07
C ILE A 196 13.95 21.27 -0.92
N PRO A 197 13.09 22.12 -0.34
CA PRO A 197 12.40 23.16 -1.09
C PRO A 197 13.38 24.06 -1.84
N SER A 198 13.18 24.18 -3.16
CA SER A 198 13.99 25.02 -4.04
C SER A 198 13.09 25.97 -4.81
N VAL A 199 13.43 27.25 -4.88
CA VAL A 199 12.65 28.29 -5.59
C VAL A 199 13.40 28.80 -6.81
N HIS A 200 12.66 29.22 -7.83
CA HIS A 200 13.24 29.93 -8.98
C HIS A 200 12.36 31.15 -9.32
N ILE A 201 12.95 32.10 -10.03
CA ILE A 201 12.29 33.35 -10.39
C ILE A 201 12.20 33.47 -11.90
N HIS A 202 10.99 33.61 -12.42
CA HIS A 202 10.73 33.96 -13.80
C HIS A 202 10.58 35.48 -13.98
N PHE A 203 11.12 36.01 -15.08
CA PHE A 203 11.00 37.41 -15.45
C PHE A 203 10.68 37.53 -16.95
N MET A 204 9.41 37.78 -17.26
CA MET A 204 8.93 38.11 -18.60
C MET A 204 8.95 39.61 -18.80
N PHE A 205 9.48 40.08 -19.93
CA PHE A 205 9.43 41.49 -20.29
C PHE A 205 9.34 41.70 -21.80
N ASP A 206 8.81 42.86 -22.19
CA ASP A 206 8.84 43.32 -23.57
C ASP A 206 8.86 44.85 -23.70
N ALA A 207 9.32 45.28 -24.87
CA ALA A 207 9.29 46.64 -25.35
C ALA A 207 8.72 46.64 -26.78
N ILE A 208 7.40 46.72 -26.91
CA ILE A 208 6.75 46.69 -28.23
C ILE A 208 7.34 47.79 -29.13
N GLY A 209 7.92 47.38 -30.27
CA GLY A 209 8.51 48.29 -31.25
C GLY A 209 9.93 48.79 -30.92
N LYS A 210 10.53 48.38 -29.80
CA LYS A 210 11.90 48.75 -29.44
C LYS A 210 12.77 47.50 -29.25
N THR A 211 14.06 47.61 -29.58
CA THR A 211 15.03 46.55 -29.30
C THR A 211 15.62 46.78 -27.92
N ILE A 212 15.51 45.78 -27.05
CA ILE A 212 16.21 45.69 -25.77
C ILE A 212 17.55 45.01 -26.04
N SER A 213 18.63 45.59 -25.52
CA SER A 213 19.96 45.03 -25.63
C SER A 213 20.63 45.05 -24.27
N PHE A 214 20.96 43.87 -23.76
CA PHE A 214 21.82 43.71 -22.61
C PHE A 214 23.23 43.38 -23.12
N ARG A 215 24.13 44.36 -23.08
CA ARG A 215 25.55 44.20 -23.42
C ARG A 215 26.36 44.29 -22.12
N ASN A 216 27.32 43.38 -21.97
CA ASN A 216 28.21 43.22 -20.81
C ASN A 216 27.55 42.56 -19.58
N GLU A 217 28.24 41.53 -19.06
CA GLU A 217 27.78 40.54 -18.07
C GLU A 217 27.20 41.02 -16.71
N PRO A 218 27.51 42.20 -16.12
CA PRO A 218 27.07 42.47 -14.75
C PRO A 218 25.56 42.70 -14.62
N GLY A 219 24.94 43.33 -15.63
CA GLY A 219 23.57 43.82 -15.52
C GLY A 219 22.51 42.73 -15.54
N LEU A 220 22.79 41.57 -16.14
CA LEU A 220 21.81 40.51 -16.31
C LEU A 220 21.81 39.48 -15.17
N LYS A 221 22.89 39.44 -14.37
CA LYS A 221 23.09 38.46 -13.30
C LYS A 221 22.31 38.84 -12.04
N PHE A 222 21.62 37.88 -11.46
CA PHE A 222 21.00 38.02 -10.14
C PHE A 222 21.69 37.06 -9.16
N ARG A 223 22.25 37.62 -8.06
CA ARG A 223 23.06 36.86 -7.08
C ARG A 223 24.10 35.94 -7.75
N ASN A 224 24.86 36.50 -8.70
CA ASN A 224 25.87 35.79 -9.50
C ASN A 224 25.35 34.63 -10.39
N SER A 225 24.03 34.42 -10.44
CA SER A 225 23.40 33.49 -11.37
C SER A 225 23.04 34.20 -12.68
N GLN A 226 23.43 33.58 -13.80
CA GLN A 226 23.00 33.99 -15.13
C GLN A 226 21.57 33.52 -15.38
N PRO A 227 20.74 34.30 -16.08
CA PRO A 227 19.44 33.83 -16.48
C PRO A 227 19.52 32.80 -17.60
N TYR A 228 18.50 31.96 -17.63
CA TYR A 228 18.17 31.09 -18.74
C TYR A 228 17.10 31.73 -19.59
N ARG A 229 17.13 31.49 -20.89
CA ARG A 229 15.92 31.67 -21.68
C ARG A 229 14.96 30.54 -21.32
N SER A 230 13.86 30.87 -20.67
CA SER A 230 12.88 29.87 -20.25
C SER A 230 12.36 29.09 -21.47
N LEU A 231 12.11 27.79 -21.32
CA LEU A 231 11.42 26.99 -22.34
C LEU A 231 10.02 27.54 -22.68
N ALA A 232 9.38 28.25 -21.73
CA ALA A 232 8.11 28.93 -21.95
C ALA A 232 8.26 30.32 -22.60
N ALA A 233 9.48 30.71 -22.99
CA ALA A 233 9.72 32.00 -23.60
C ALA A 233 9.04 32.09 -24.98
N PRO A 234 8.42 33.23 -25.30
CA PRO A 234 7.80 33.44 -26.60
C PRO A 234 8.82 33.42 -27.74
N VAL A 235 8.51 32.66 -28.81
CA VAL A 235 9.40 32.46 -29.98
C VAL A 235 8.85 33.09 -31.27
N ALA A 236 7.70 33.76 -31.22
CA ALA A 236 7.06 34.31 -32.42
C ALA A 236 7.79 35.54 -33.02
N ARG A 237 7.69 35.71 -34.34
CA ARG A 237 8.19 36.88 -35.10
C ARG A 237 7.04 37.67 -35.73
N GLY A 238 7.30 38.93 -36.09
CA GLY A 238 6.36 39.78 -36.83
C GLY A 238 5.07 40.08 -36.05
N ARG A 239 3.92 40.06 -36.74
CA ARG A 239 2.61 40.41 -36.14
C ARG A 239 2.17 39.48 -35.00
N ALA A 240 2.66 38.25 -34.97
CA ALA A 240 2.36 37.27 -33.91
C ALA A 240 3.13 37.51 -32.60
N CYS A 241 4.16 38.37 -32.63
CA CYS A 241 5.05 38.63 -31.50
C CYS A 241 4.30 39.16 -30.26
N LYS A 242 3.37 40.11 -30.46
CA LYS A 242 2.56 40.67 -29.36
C LYS A 242 1.73 39.58 -28.66
N ARG A 243 1.07 38.70 -29.41
CA ARG A 243 0.28 37.60 -28.84
C ARG A 243 1.15 36.65 -28.01
N ALA A 244 2.35 36.34 -28.51
CA ALA A 244 3.29 35.49 -27.79
C ALA A 244 3.78 36.16 -26.50
N TYR A 245 4.05 37.47 -26.50
CA TYR A 245 4.37 38.21 -25.29
C TYR A 245 3.22 38.25 -24.30
N ASP A 246 1.99 38.53 -24.77
CA ASP A 246 0.77 38.51 -23.96
C ASP A 246 0.59 37.12 -23.30
N GLN A 247 0.86 36.02 -24.04
CA GLN A 247 0.86 34.66 -23.50
C GLN A 247 1.97 34.43 -22.45
N GLY A 248 3.18 34.97 -22.65
CA GLY A 248 4.27 34.88 -21.68
C GLY A 248 3.98 35.65 -20.38
N HIS A 249 3.40 36.85 -20.49
CA HIS A 249 2.93 37.60 -19.33
C HIS A 249 1.79 36.88 -18.62
N PHE A 250 0.86 36.32 -19.38
CA PHE A 250 -0.21 35.50 -18.83
C PHE A 250 0.35 34.29 -18.12
N TYR A 251 1.34 33.59 -18.70
CA TYR A 251 1.93 32.40 -18.08
C TYR A 251 2.40 32.66 -16.65
N LEU A 252 2.89 33.85 -16.31
CA LEU A 252 3.42 34.14 -14.97
C LEU A 252 2.41 34.73 -13.97
N THR A 253 1.14 34.94 -14.36
CA THR A 253 0.17 35.66 -13.52
C THR A 253 -0.83 34.78 -12.75
N PRO A 254 -1.39 33.69 -13.31
CA PRO A 254 -2.28 32.79 -12.60
C PRO A 254 -1.66 32.22 -11.33
N LEU A 255 -2.50 31.95 -10.34
CA LEU A 255 -2.13 31.18 -9.15
C LEU A 255 -1.95 29.71 -9.55
N LYS A 256 -0.76 29.38 -10.06
CA LYS A 256 -0.41 28.01 -10.41
C LYS A 256 -0.17 27.17 -9.17
N THR A 257 -0.29 25.86 -9.34
CA THR A 257 0.35 24.88 -8.46
C THR A 257 1.86 25.17 -8.44
N GLY A 258 2.40 25.57 -7.30
CA GLY A 258 3.81 25.99 -7.18
C GLY A 258 4.03 27.50 -7.10
N ALA A 259 3.03 28.35 -7.33
CA ALA A 259 3.20 29.81 -7.31
C ALA A 259 3.36 30.36 -5.87
N ILE A 260 4.39 31.18 -5.65
CA ILE A 260 4.72 31.75 -4.35
C ILE A 260 4.41 33.25 -4.36
N LEU A 261 5.21 34.05 -5.08
CA LEU A 261 5.07 35.51 -5.17
C LEU A 261 4.99 35.93 -6.64
N HIS A 262 4.30 37.02 -6.94
CA HIS A 262 4.25 37.57 -8.29
C HIS A 262 4.08 39.08 -8.27
N ALA A 263 4.55 39.75 -9.32
CA ALA A 263 4.33 41.17 -9.54
C ALA A 263 4.29 41.45 -11.05
N THR A 264 3.45 42.40 -11.48
CA THR A 264 3.33 42.78 -12.89
C THR A 264 2.89 44.23 -13.04
N ASN A 265 3.37 44.89 -14.10
CA ASN A 265 2.77 46.14 -14.60
C ASN A 265 1.85 45.93 -15.81
N ALA A 266 1.66 44.68 -16.24
CA ALA A 266 0.83 44.27 -17.37
C ALA A 266 -0.22 43.23 -16.91
N PRO A 267 -1.20 43.62 -16.07
CA PRO A 267 -2.20 42.70 -15.56
C PRO A 267 -3.05 42.06 -16.69
N PRO A 268 -3.31 40.74 -16.64
CA PRO A 268 -4.18 40.05 -17.59
C PRO A 268 -5.61 40.59 -17.52
N PHE A 269 -6.35 40.48 -18.61
CA PHE A 269 -7.73 40.97 -18.77
C PHE A 269 -7.88 42.51 -18.71
N LYS A 270 -6.82 43.26 -18.37
CA LYS A 270 -6.78 44.72 -18.39
C LYS A 270 -5.83 45.22 -19.49
N SER A 271 -4.58 44.76 -19.46
CA SER A 271 -3.54 45.18 -20.42
C SER A 271 -3.57 44.40 -21.73
N TYR A 272 -4.15 43.19 -21.72
CA TYR A 272 -4.32 42.34 -22.90
C TYR A 272 -5.47 41.34 -22.70
N ALA A 273 -6.03 40.86 -23.81
CA ALA A 273 -7.04 39.81 -23.81
C ALA A 273 -6.39 38.43 -23.61
N VAL A 274 -7.03 37.59 -22.80
CA VAL A 274 -6.57 36.21 -22.51
C VAL A 274 -7.34 35.23 -23.37
N SER A 275 -6.63 34.36 -24.08
CA SER A 275 -7.19 33.26 -24.87
C SER A 275 -7.58 32.09 -23.94
N PRO A 276 -8.79 31.52 -24.04
CA PRO A 276 -9.15 30.32 -23.28
C PRO A 276 -8.19 29.15 -23.49
N GLU A 277 -7.60 29.03 -24.67
CA GLU A 277 -6.64 27.99 -25.04
C GLU A 277 -5.35 28.06 -24.20
N TRP A 278 -4.98 29.26 -23.72
CA TRP A 278 -3.85 29.42 -22.80
C TRP A 278 -4.16 28.81 -21.43
N ILE A 279 -5.41 28.96 -20.96
CA ILE A 279 -5.89 28.36 -19.72
C ILE A 279 -5.94 26.84 -19.88
N THR A 280 -6.48 26.35 -21.00
CA THR A 280 -6.55 24.91 -21.29
C THR A 280 -5.16 24.27 -21.30
N SER A 281 -4.17 24.91 -21.95
CA SER A 281 -2.79 24.39 -21.97
C SER A 281 -2.16 24.32 -20.57
N MET A 282 -2.44 25.30 -19.70
CA MET A 282 -1.94 25.28 -18.32
C MET A 282 -2.65 24.24 -17.46
N TRP A 283 -3.96 24.06 -17.66
CA TRP A 283 -4.74 23.04 -16.96
C TRP A 283 -4.35 21.63 -17.40
N GLN A 284 -4.14 21.40 -18.69
CA GLN A 284 -3.65 20.12 -19.23
C GLN A 284 -2.26 19.74 -18.71
N GLY A 285 -1.42 20.72 -18.37
CA GLY A 285 -0.11 20.50 -17.75
C GLY A 285 -0.15 20.46 -16.22
N ASP A 286 -1.32 20.28 -15.60
CA ASP A 286 -1.55 20.25 -14.15
C ASP A 286 -1.02 21.47 -13.37
N LYS A 287 -0.86 22.60 -14.07
CA LYS A 287 -0.40 23.87 -13.46
C LYS A 287 -1.53 24.63 -12.79
N LEU A 288 -2.79 24.29 -13.06
CA LEU A 288 -3.97 24.96 -12.52
C LEU A 288 -4.88 23.95 -11.85
N SER A 289 -5.47 24.34 -10.72
CA SER A 289 -6.58 23.58 -10.14
C SER A 289 -7.85 23.71 -11.01
N PRO A 290 -8.78 22.75 -10.94
CA PRO A 290 -10.07 22.85 -11.64
C PRO A 290 -10.83 24.14 -11.32
N GLU A 291 -10.80 24.59 -10.07
CA GLU A 291 -11.45 25.82 -9.59
C GLU A 291 -10.78 27.05 -10.20
N SER A 292 -9.44 27.10 -10.16
CA SER A 292 -8.66 28.19 -10.73
C SER A 292 -8.86 28.31 -12.24
N ALA A 293 -8.93 27.18 -12.95
CA ALA A 293 -9.23 27.15 -14.38
C ALA A 293 -10.63 27.71 -14.67
N LYS A 294 -11.66 27.30 -13.91
CA LYS A 294 -13.04 27.80 -14.05
C LYS A 294 -13.13 29.32 -13.83
N GLU A 295 -12.47 29.85 -12.80
CA GLU A 295 -12.40 31.29 -12.55
C GLU A 295 -11.77 32.08 -13.70
N LEU A 296 -10.71 31.55 -14.31
CA LEU A 296 -10.06 32.18 -15.45
C LEU A 296 -10.95 32.12 -16.71
N TYR A 297 -11.65 31.01 -16.96
CA TYR A 297 -12.61 30.92 -18.07
C TYR A 297 -13.76 31.92 -17.92
N LEU A 298 -14.28 32.10 -16.70
CA LEU A 298 -15.29 33.12 -16.40
C LEU A 298 -14.80 34.53 -16.78
N LYS A 299 -13.54 34.85 -16.47
CA LYS A 299 -12.92 36.14 -16.82
C LYS A 299 -12.70 36.32 -18.33
N CYS A 300 -12.49 35.24 -19.08
CA CYS A 300 -12.38 35.28 -20.55
C CYS A 300 -13.69 35.65 -21.26
N LYS A 301 -14.86 35.39 -20.65
CA LYS A 301 -16.19 35.65 -21.22
C LYS A 301 -16.47 34.99 -22.58
N LYS A 302 -15.65 34.01 -23.00
CA LYS A 302 -15.76 33.31 -24.30
C LYS A 302 -16.02 31.81 -24.07
N HIS A 303 -17.12 31.30 -24.63
CA HIS A 303 -17.55 29.89 -24.51
C HIS A 303 -17.48 29.33 -23.08
N VAL A 304 -17.79 30.16 -22.08
CA VAL A 304 -17.59 29.86 -20.65
C VAL A 304 -18.24 28.54 -20.26
N LYS A 305 -19.50 28.31 -20.66
CA LYS A 305 -20.25 27.08 -20.35
C LYS A 305 -19.49 25.83 -20.82
N GLN A 306 -19.09 25.81 -22.09
CA GLN A 306 -18.39 24.66 -22.68
C GLN A 306 -17.08 24.34 -21.93
N TYR A 307 -16.25 25.34 -21.62
CA TYR A 307 -15.00 25.11 -20.90
C TYR A 307 -15.23 24.67 -19.45
N CYS A 308 -16.20 25.25 -18.74
CA CYS A 308 -16.54 24.85 -17.38
C CYS A 308 -17.15 23.44 -17.30
N ASP A 309 -17.98 23.07 -18.29
CA ASP A 309 -18.56 21.73 -18.40
C ASP A 309 -17.45 20.70 -18.66
N ASN A 310 -16.50 20.99 -19.54
CA ASN A 310 -15.34 20.11 -19.79
C ASN A 310 -14.53 19.82 -18.51
N VAL A 311 -14.24 20.85 -17.72
CA VAL A 311 -13.54 20.68 -16.43
C VAL A 311 -14.36 19.82 -15.47
N THR A 312 -15.68 20.04 -15.40
CA THR A 312 -16.57 19.29 -14.51
C THR A 312 -16.68 17.82 -14.92
N SER A 313 -16.85 17.55 -16.21
CA SER A 313 -16.90 16.20 -16.76
C SER A 313 -15.60 15.44 -16.51
N GLN A 314 -14.44 16.09 -16.68
CA GLN A 314 -13.15 15.46 -16.40
C GLN A 314 -13.03 15.06 -14.92
N VAL A 315 -13.40 15.95 -13.99
CA VAL A 315 -13.38 15.65 -12.55
C VAL A 315 -14.29 14.48 -12.22
N GLN A 316 -15.50 14.43 -12.79
CA GLN A 316 -16.44 13.33 -12.60
C GLN A 316 -15.90 12.00 -13.14
N MET A 317 -15.35 12.01 -14.35
CA MET A 317 -14.77 10.81 -14.98
C MET A 317 -13.57 10.28 -14.18
N THR A 318 -12.69 11.17 -13.69
CA THR A 318 -11.57 10.77 -12.82
C THR A 318 -12.06 10.16 -11.51
N GLN A 319 -13.09 10.75 -10.88
CA GLN A 319 -13.69 10.17 -9.67
C GLN A 319 -14.31 8.79 -9.93
N GLN A 320 -15.00 8.62 -11.06
CA GLN A 320 -15.58 7.34 -11.45
C GLN A 320 -14.51 6.27 -11.70
N SER A 321 -13.42 6.61 -12.40
CA SER A 321 -12.27 5.72 -12.60
C SER A 321 -11.66 5.30 -11.27
N ASN A 322 -11.43 6.25 -10.36
CA ASN A 322 -10.89 5.96 -9.02
C ASN A 322 -11.82 5.06 -8.21
N LEU A 323 -13.14 5.21 -8.34
CA LEU A 323 -14.11 4.33 -7.70
C LEU A 323 -14.06 2.91 -8.27
N GLN A 324 -13.95 2.77 -9.60
CA GLN A 324 -13.81 1.48 -10.26
C GLN A 324 -12.53 0.76 -9.84
N GLU A 325 -11.40 1.46 -9.78
CA GLU A 325 -10.14 0.90 -9.28
C GLU A 325 -10.25 0.43 -7.84
N ARG A 326 -10.90 1.22 -6.97
CA ARG A 326 -11.17 0.83 -5.57
C ARG A 326 -12.08 -0.38 -5.48
N GLN A 327 -13.12 -0.46 -6.31
CA GLN A 327 -14.01 -1.62 -6.40
C GLN A 327 -13.25 -2.86 -6.85
N ALA A 328 -12.43 -2.76 -7.90
CA ALA A 328 -11.60 -3.86 -8.39
C ALA A 328 -10.59 -4.34 -7.33
N ALA A 329 -9.95 -3.41 -6.61
CA ALA A 329 -9.04 -3.73 -5.52
C ALA A 329 -9.77 -4.45 -4.36
N ALA A 330 -10.97 -3.99 -4.00
CA ALA A 330 -11.80 -4.64 -3.00
C ALA A 330 -12.23 -6.05 -3.45
N GLN A 331 -12.69 -6.20 -4.69
CA GLN A 331 -13.03 -7.51 -5.27
C GLN A 331 -11.83 -8.46 -5.27
N ALA A 332 -10.65 -8.02 -5.70
CA ALA A 332 -9.43 -8.81 -5.67
C ALA A 332 -9.04 -9.26 -4.25
N ALA A 333 -9.20 -8.37 -3.26
CA ALA A 333 -8.97 -8.72 -1.85
C ALA A 333 -9.99 -9.74 -1.33
N LEU A 334 -11.26 -9.63 -1.72
CA LEU A 334 -12.31 -10.57 -1.34
C LEU A 334 -12.16 -11.94 -2.01
N LEU A 335 -11.67 -12.00 -3.25
CA LEU A 335 -11.40 -13.25 -3.96
C LEU A 335 -10.40 -14.13 -3.21
N ARG A 336 -9.40 -13.55 -2.51
CA ARG A 336 -8.47 -14.30 -1.67
C ARG A 336 -9.14 -15.04 -0.50
N MET A 337 -10.30 -14.55 -0.07
CA MET A 337 -11.10 -15.16 1.00
C MET A 337 -12.17 -16.11 0.45
N HIS A 338 -12.27 -16.25 -0.87
CA HIS A 338 -13.26 -17.11 -1.51
C HIS A 338 -12.98 -18.57 -1.16
N ARG A 339 -13.97 -19.25 -0.60
CA ARG A 339 -13.89 -20.68 -0.31
C ARG A 339 -14.28 -21.49 -1.54
N PRO A 340 -13.75 -22.70 -1.73
CA PRO A 340 -14.19 -23.58 -2.81
C PRO A 340 -15.70 -23.83 -2.71
N ARG A 341 -16.34 -23.94 -3.87
CA ARG A 341 -17.77 -24.22 -4.02
C ARG A 341 -18.14 -25.47 -3.21
N VAL A 342 -19.25 -25.38 -2.48
CA VAL A 342 -19.78 -26.51 -1.69
C VAL A 342 -20.60 -27.41 -2.61
N TYR A 343 -20.36 -28.72 -2.58
CA TYR A 343 -21.21 -29.67 -3.29
C TYR A 343 -22.61 -29.70 -2.66
N LEU A 344 -23.65 -29.41 -3.45
CA LEU A 344 -25.04 -29.49 -3.04
C LEU A 344 -25.77 -30.47 -3.96
N GLU A 345 -26.11 -31.64 -3.41
CA GLU A 345 -26.74 -32.73 -4.16
C GLU A 345 -27.94 -32.30 -5.03
N PRO A 346 -28.92 -31.49 -4.56
CA PRO A 346 -30.03 -31.05 -5.43
C PRO A 346 -29.57 -30.15 -6.59
N VAL A 347 -28.51 -29.37 -6.39
CA VAL A 347 -27.98 -28.50 -7.45
C VAL A 347 -27.31 -29.34 -8.53
N GLU A 348 -26.51 -30.32 -8.12
CA GLU A 348 -25.67 -31.12 -9.01
C GLU A 348 -26.47 -32.21 -9.73
N GLN A 349 -27.44 -32.81 -9.06
CA GLN A 349 -28.22 -33.94 -9.60
C GLN A 349 -29.52 -33.51 -10.28
N GLU A 350 -30.10 -32.36 -9.90
CA GLU A 350 -31.40 -31.92 -10.44
C GLU A 350 -31.35 -30.61 -11.19
N PHE A 351 -30.65 -29.58 -10.69
CA PHE A 351 -30.65 -28.27 -11.32
C PHE A 351 -29.75 -28.20 -12.55
N LEU A 352 -28.45 -28.44 -12.40
CA LEU A 352 -27.47 -28.30 -13.46
C LEU A 352 -27.67 -29.22 -14.68
N PRO A 353 -28.11 -30.49 -14.51
CA PRO A 353 -28.34 -31.36 -15.66
C PRO A 353 -29.40 -30.86 -16.65
N GLN A 354 -30.34 -30.00 -16.21
CA GLN A 354 -31.37 -29.41 -17.09
C GLN A 354 -30.81 -28.50 -18.19
N PHE A 355 -29.55 -28.08 -18.08
CA PHE A 355 -28.88 -27.21 -19.05
C PHE A 355 -28.02 -28.00 -20.05
N GLN A 356 -27.95 -29.32 -19.92
CA GLN A 356 -27.29 -30.21 -20.89
C GLN A 356 -28.27 -30.77 -21.93
N VAL A 357 -29.58 -30.55 -21.73
CA VAL A 357 -30.65 -31.07 -22.59
C VAL A 357 -31.56 -29.92 -23.04
N ASP A 358 -32.05 -30.02 -24.27
CA ASP A 358 -33.06 -29.09 -24.79
C ASP A 358 -34.40 -29.27 -24.08
N ALA A 359 -34.96 -28.15 -23.61
CA ALA A 359 -36.22 -28.14 -22.88
C ALA A 359 -36.94 -26.81 -23.11
N PHE A 360 -38.23 -26.86 -23.39
CA PHE A 360 -39.05 -25.65 -23.59
C PHE A 360 -39.19 -24.79 -22.33
N ARG A 361 -39.11 -25.41 -21.15
CA ARG A 361 -39.17 -24.76 -19.83
C ARG A 361 -38.23 -25.51 -18.89
N ARG A 362 -37.55 -24.76 -18.02
CA ARG A 362 -36.62 -25.29 -17.01
C ARG A 362 -37.06 -24.86 -15.61
N ARG A 363 -36.67 -25.63 -14.60
CA ARG A 363 -36.88 -25.26 -13.20
C ARG A 363 -35.81 -24.24 -12.77
N PHE A 364 -36.19 -23.29 -11.92
CA PHE A 364 -35.25 -22.32 -11.34
C PHE A 364 -34.70 -22.83 -9.99
N LEU A 365 -33.51 -22.38 -9.61
CA LEU A 365 -32.90 -22.73 -8.32
C LEU A 365 -33.33 -21.74 -7.25
N VAL A 366 -33.70 -22.23 -6.07
CA VAL A 366 -33.94 -21.39 -4.88
C VAL A 366 -32.93 -21.71 -3.79
N LEU A 367 -32.18 -20.70 -3.38
CA LEU A 367 -31.26 -20.72 -2.26
C LEU A 367 -31.87 -19.92 -1.11
N ASP A 368 -32.47 -20.63 -0.16
CA ASP A 368 -33.11 -20.03 1.01
C ASP A 368 -32.27 -20.21 2.28
N GLY A 369 -32.04 -19.11 2.99
CA GLY A 369 -31.37 -19.10 4.29
C GLY A 369 -31.03 -17.70 4.77
N PRO A 370 -30.61 -17.54 6.04
CA PRO A 370 -30.27 -16.23 6.60
C PRO A 370 -29.14 -15.52 5.85
N THR A 371 -29.00 -14.21 6.09
CA THR A 371 -27.92 -13.38 5.56
C THR A 371 -26.55 -13.96 5.93
N LYS A 372 -25.51 -13.63 5.13
CA LYS A 372 -24.10 -14.03 5.35
C LYS A 372 -23.78 -15.53 5.23
N LEU A 373 -24.68 -16.34 4.65
CA LEU A 373 -24.37 -17.73 4.28
C LEU A 373 -23.65 -17.89 2.94
N GLY A 374 -23.37 -16.78 2.23
CA GLY A 374 -22.71 -16.81 0.93
C GLY A 374 -23.60 -17.36 -0.20
N LYS A 375 -24.93 -17.18 -0.09
CA LYS A 375 -25.89 -17.69 -1.09
C LYS A 375 -25.64 -17.10 -2.48
N THR A 376 -25.50 -15.78 -2.55
CA THR A 376 -25.22 -15.02 -3.77
C THR A 376 -23.87 -15.43 -4.37
N ILE A 377 -22.84 -15.53 -3.54
CA ILE A 377 -21.50 -16.01 -3.95
C ILE A 377 -21.57 -17.45 -4.50
N PHE A 378 -22.30 -18.34 -3.82
CA PHE A 378 -22.49 -19.71 -4.30
C PHE A 378 -23.23 -19.75 -5.64
N ALA A 379 -24.29 -18.95 -5.80
CA ALA A 379 -25.04 -18.84 -7.04
C ALA A 379 -24.14 -18.40 -8.21
N SER A 380 -23.36 -17.34 -8.02
CA SER A 380 -22.42 -16.85 -9.04
C SER A 380 -21.31 -17.84 -9.36
N SER A 381 -20.93 -18.71 -8.42
CA SER A 381 -19.95 -19.78 -8.67
C SER A 381 -20.45 -20.92 -9.58
N LEU A 382 -21.75 -20.98 -9.90
CA LEU A 382 -22.29 -22.02 -10.78
C LEU A 382 -21.93 -21.79 -12.26
N ALA A 383 -21.95 -20.53 -12.70
CA ALA A 383 -21.57 -20.13 -14.06
C ALA A 383 -20.19 -19.46 -14.15
N GLY A 384 -19.67 -18.96 -13.02
CA GLY A 384 -18.53 -18.03 -12.98
C GLY A 384 -19.03 -16.59 -12.81
N PRO A 385 -18.37 -15.76 -11.99
CA PRO A 385 -18.81 -14.38 -11.73
C PRO A 385 -18.87 -13.53 -13.01
N GLU A 386 -17.96 -13.75 -13.96
CA GLU A 386 -17.93 -13.09 -15.28
C GLU A 386 -19.09 -13.50 -16.21
N HIS A 387 -19.73 -14.64 -15.94
CA HIS A 387 -20.85 -15.17 -16.70
C HIS A 387 -22.18 -15.10 -15.93
N THR A 388 -22.21 -14.36 -14.82
CA THR A 388 -23.38 -14.23 -13.96
C THR A 388 -23.82 -12.78 -13.86
N LEU A 389 -25.09 -12.50 -14.20
CA LEU A 389 -25.70 -11.22 -13.91
C LEU A 389 -26.35 -11.26 -12.53
N GLU A 390 -25.84 -10.47 -11.58
CA GLU A 390 -26.44 -10.31 -10.25
C GLU A 390 -27.38 -9.11 -10.23
N LEU A 391 -28.61 -9.31 -9.75
CA LEU A 391 -29.65 -8.30 -9.69
C LEU A 391 -30.11 -8.14 -8.24
N ASN A 392 -30.03 -6.93 -7.72
CA ASN A 392 -30.67 -6.61 -6.46
C ASN A 392 -32.19 -6.48 -6.67
N CYS A 393 -32.95 -7.43 -6.13
CA CYS A 393 -34.39 -7.52 -6.20
C CYS A 393 -35.08 -7.11 -4.89
N ALA A 394 -34.32 -6.58 -3.92
CA ALA A 394 -34.87 -6.10 -2.65
C ALA A 394 -35.94 -5.03 -2.90
N SER A 395 -37.17 -5.29 -2.44
CA SER A 395 -38.33 -4.40 -2.58
C SER A 395 -38.76 -4.09 -4.03
N SER A 396 -38.21 -4.77 -5.03
CA SER A 396 -38.69 -4.62 -6.41
C SER A 396 -39.84 -5.60 -6.69
N MET A 397 -40.77 -5.20 -7.56
CA MET A 397 -41.83 -6.09 -8.08
C MET A 397 -41.49 -6.66 -9.47
N GLU A 398 -40.44 -6.15 -10.11
CA GLU A 398 -39.99 -6.58 -11.43
C GLU A 398 -38.46 -6.47 -11.55
N PRO A 399 -37.76 -7.52 -12.04
CA PRO A 399 -36.32 -7.48 -12.19
C PRO A 399 -35.89 -6.63 -13.39
N ASN A 400 -34.86 -5.79 -13.21
CA ASN A 400 -34.26 -5.02 -14.31
C ASN A 400 -33.21 -5.88 -15.05
N LEU A 401 -33.49 -6.20 -16.30
CA LEU A 401 -32.65 -7.05 -17.16
C LEU A 401 -32.01 -6.29 -18.33
N ARG A 402 -31.91 -4.96 -18.24
CA ARG A 402 -31.31 -4.16 -19.33
C ARG A 402 -29.83 -4.48 -19.57
N ASP A 403 -29.12 -4.86 -18.51
CA ASP A 403 -27.71 -5.25 -18.62
C ASP A 403 -27.53 -6.73 -18.99
N PHE A 404 -28.63 -7.47 -19.19
CA PHE A 404 -28.55 -8.88 -19.58
C PHE A 404 -28.13 -9.04 -21.04
N ASN A 405 -26.95 -9.61 -21.24
CA ASN A 405 -26.47 -10.09 -22.53
C ASN A 405 -26.47 -11.63 -22.59
N ASN A 406 -27.16 -12.20 -23.58
CA ASN A 406 -27.27 -13.66 -23.78
C ASN A 406 -25.93 -14.30 -24.20
N ASP A 407 -25.07 -13.56 -24.91
CA ASP A 407 -23.76 -14.06 -25.36
C ASP A 407 -22.74 -14.16 -24.22
N VAL A 408 -22.97 -13.43 -23.13
CA VAL A 408 -22.05 -13.34 -21.98
C VAL A 408 -22.58 -14.11 -20.78
N HIS A 409 -23.85 -13.91 -20.43
CA HIS A 409 -24.41 -14.41 -19.17
C HIS A 409 -25.06 -15.78 -19.33
N ARG A 410 -24.58 -16.73 -18.53
CA ARG A 410 -25.13 -18.09 -18.42
C ARG A 410 -26.02 -18.25 -17.19
N ALA A 411 -25.94 -17.33 -16.23
CA ALA A 411 -26.78 -17.30 -15.04
C ALA A 411 -27.29 -15.89 -14.73
N ILE A 412 -28.48 -15.81 -14.14
CA ILE A 412 -29.04 -14.61 -13.52
C ILE A 412 -29.33 -14.94 -12.06
N VAL A 413 -28.77 -14.14 -11.16
CA VAL A 413 -29.01 -14.23 -9.72
C VAL A 413 -29.95 -13.10 -9.30
N PHE A 414 -31.15 -13.48 -8.89
CA PHE A 414 -32.16 -12.57 -8.35
C PHE A 414 -31.98 -12.49 -6.83
N ASP A 415 -31.18 -11.54 -6.38
CA ASP A 415 -30.83 -11.38 -4.97
C ASP A 415 -31.93 -10.70 -4.17
N GLU A 416 -32.31 -11.33 -3.06
CA GLU A 416 -33.45 -10.94 -2.22
C GLU A 416 -34.81 -10.94 -2.94
N ALA A 417 -34.99 -11.81 -3.94
CA ALA A 417 -36.27 -11.95 -4.62
C ALA A 417 -37.34 -12.68 -3.76
N SER A 418 -38.59 -12.21 -3.88
CA SER A 418 -39.75 -12.75 -3.17
C SER A 418 -40.53 -13.76 -4.02
N CYS A 419 -41.33 -14.60 -3.36
CA CYS A 419 -42.24 -15.53 -4.04
C CYS A 419 -43.23 -14.79 -4.94
N ALA A 420 -43.73 -13.62 -4.51
CA ALA A 420 -44.66 -12.80 -5.26
C ALA A 420 -44.07 -12.29 -6.59
N MET A 421 -42.79 -11.88 -6.60
CA MET A 421 -42.09 -11.48 -7.83
C MET A 421 -42.03 -12.65 -8.81
N VAL A 422 -41.64 -13.84 -8.33
CA VAL A 422 -41.52 -15.04 -9.18
C VAL A 422 -42.87 -15.44 -9.77
N LEU A 423 -43.94 -15.39 -8.97
CA LEU A 423 -45.30 -15.69 -9.41
C LEU A 423 -45.85 -14.67 -10.41
N ARG A 424 -45.45 -13.40 -10.32
CA ARG A 424 -45.81 -12.38 -11.32
C ARG A 424 -45.12 -12.62 -12.66
N HIS A 425 -43.91 -13.18 -12.61
CA HIS A 425 -43.03 -13.35 -13.77
C HIS A 425 -42.78 -14.84 -14.11
N LYS A 426 -43.81 -15.70 -14.00
CA LYS A 426 -43.71 -17.16 -14.21
C LYS A 426 -42.96 -17.55 -15.50
N LYS A 427 -43.22 -16.84 -16.60
CA LYS A 427 -42.58 -17.11 -17.91
C LYS A 427 -41.08 -16.79 -17.91
N LEU A 428 -40.65 -15.77 -17.17
CA LEU A 428 -39.24 -15.39 -17.02
C LEU A 428 -38.47 -16.49 -16.29
N PHE A 429 -38.94 -16.88 -15.11
CA PHE A 429 -38.26 -17.86 -14.27
C PHE A 429 -38.26 -19.29 -14.86
N GLN A 430 -39.14 -19.57 -15.84
CA GLN A 430 -39.14 -20.84 -16.58
C GLN A 430 -38.18 -20.84 -17.79
N GLY A 431 -37.60 -19.71 -18.18
CA GLY A 431 -36.57 -19.64 -19.22
C GLY A 431 -37.05 -20.11 -20.60
N GLY A 432 -38.23 -19.68 -21.02
CA GLY A 432 -38.86 -20.13 -22.27
C GLY A 432 -38.09 -19.75 -23.55
N VAL A 433 -38.39 -20.45 -24.65
CA VAL A 433 -37.77 -20.23 -25.98
C VAL A 433 -38.15 -18.90 -26.64
N GLN A 434 -39.21 -18.24 -26.19
CA GLN A 434 -39.72 -17.00 -26.77
C GLN A 434 -39.18 -15.77 -26.03
N PRO A 435 -38.91 -14.65 -26.74
CA PRO A 435 -38.60 -13.37 -26.10
C PRO A 435 -39.74 -12.91 -25.18
N LEU A 436 -39.36 -12.32 -24.05
CA LEU A 436 -40.26 -11.77 -23.04
C LEU A 436 -40.19 -10.26 -23.06
N GLU A 437 -41.34 -9.60 -22.91
CA GLU A 437 -41.42 -8.15 -22.75
C GLU A 437 -41.52 -7.80 -21.27
N LEU A 438 -40.59 -6.96 -20.80
CA LEU A 438 -40.49 -6.49 -19.42
C LEU A 438 -40.65 -4.97 -19.36
N ALA A 439 -40.95 -4.45 -18.16
CA ALA A 439 -41.26 -3.05 -17.91
C ALA A 439 -42.47 -2.52 -18.71
N SER A 440 -43.45 -3.41 -18.95
CA SER A 440 -44.73 -3.03 -19.56
C SER A 440 -45.57 -2.27 -18.53
N SER A 441 -45.59 -0.94 -18.68
CA SER A 441 -46.46 -0.02 -17.93
C SER A 441 -47.55 0.53 -18.85
N ASN A 442 -48.56 1.23 -18.31
CA ASN A 442 -49.69 1.78 -19.09
C ASN A 442 -49.27 2.64 -20.29
N THR A 443 -48.09 3.26 -20.28
CA THR A 443 -47.58 4.10 -21.37
C THR A 443 -46.62 3.38 -22.32
N ASN A 444 -46.19 2.16 -21.98
CA ASN A 444 -45.22 1.32 -22.69
C ASN A 444 -43.93 2.01 -23.18
N CYS A 445 -43.57 3.18 -22.65
CA CYS A 445 -42.43 3.97 -23.14
C CYS A 445 -41.05 3.45 -22.68
N TYR A 446 -41.03 2.53 -21.72
CA TYR A 446 -39.82 1.94 -21.14
C TYR A 446 -39.74 0.42 -21.29
N SER A 447 -40.65 -0.19 -22.06
CA SER A 447 -40.69 -1.64 -22.30
C SER A 447 -39.47 -2.09 -23.09
N TYR A 448 -38.91 -3.23 -22.72
CA TYR A 448 -37.81 -3.84 -23.45
C TYR A 448 -38.02 -5.36 -23.56
N LYS A 449 -37.45 -5.96 -24.60
CA LYS A 449 -37.53 -7.40 -24.84
C LYS A 449 -36.25 -8.08 -24.40
N VAL A 450 -36.38 -9.23 -23.74
CA VAL A 450 -35.27 -10.06 -23.28
C VAL A 450 -35.50 -11.50 -23.70
N TRP A 451 -34.47 -12.17 -24.19
CA TRP A 451 -34.50 -13.59 -24.52
C TRP A 451 -33.55 -14.34 -23.58
N VAL A 452 -34.10 -15.24 -22.76
CA VAL A 452 -33.40 -15.88 -21.62
C VAL A 452 -33.35 -17.42 -21.74
N TYR A 453 -33.48 -17.94 -22.96
CA TYR A 453 -33.43 -19.38 -23.19
C TYR A 453 -32.04 -19.93 -22.83
N GLY A 454 -32.00 -21.04 -22.10
CA GLY A 454 -30.75 -21.68 -21.69
C GLY A 454 -30.02 -21.01 -20.52
N THR A 455 -30.56 -19.93 -19.96
CA THR A 455 -29.96 -19.21 -18.83
C THR A 455 -30.40 -19.79 -17.48
N MET A 456 -29.47 -20.00 -16.55
CA MET A 456 -29.77 -20.43 -15.18
C MET A 456 -30.47 -19.32 -14.40
N MET A 457 -31.70 -19.58 -13.98
CA MET A 457 -32.48 -18.70 -13.11
C MET A 457 -32.24 -19.10 -11.65
N ILE A 458 -31.62 -18.23 -10.86
CA ILE A 458 -31.27 -18.52 -9.45
C ILE A 458 -31.84 -17.43 -8.55
N VAL A 459 -32.66 -17.83 -7.59
CA VAL A 459 -33.24 -16.96 -6.57
C VAL A 459 -32.47 -17.13 -5.26
N THR A 460 -31.98 -16.05 -4.68
CA THR A 460 -31.44 -16.03 -3.32
C THR A 460 -32.39 -15.24 -2.43
N SER A 461 -32.84 -15.85 -1.34
CA SER A 461 -33.82 -15.21 -0.44
C SER A 461 -33.56 -15.57 1.02
N ASN A 462 -33.99 -14.68 1.91
CA ASN A 462 -33.93 -14.86 3.36
C ASN A 462 -35.29 -15.29 3.94
N THR A 463 -36.37 -15.13 3.17
CA THR A 463 -37.77 -15.23 3.61
C THR A 463 -38.57 -16.25 2.80
N TRP A 464 -37.98 -16.90 1.80
CA TRP A 464 -38.68 -17.76 0.84
C TRP A 464 -39.55 -18.83 1.50
N THR A 465 -39.03 -19.57 2.49
CA THR A 465 -39.83 -20.58 3.19
C THR A 465 -41.04 -19.96 3.89
N ALA A 466 -40.87 -18.81 4.53
CA ALA A 466 -41.95 -18.15 5.26
C ALA A 466 -43.04 -17.67 4.29
N GLU A 467 -42.64 -16.98 3.22
CA GLU A 467 -43.55 -16.51 2.17
C GLU A 467 -44.30 -17.68 1.50
N LEU A 468 -43.63 -18.81 1.26
CA LEU A 468 -44.25 -19.99 0.66
C LEU A 468 -45.36 -20.59 1.53
N HIS A 469 -45.30 -20.41 2.86
CA HIS A 469 -46.34 -20.88 3.78
C HIS A 469 -47.56 -19.95 3.85
N GLU A 470 -47.39 -18.68 3.46
CA GLU A 470 -48.46 -17.66 3.46
C GLU A 470 -49.23 -17.61 2.14
N LEU A 471 -48.71 -18.25 1.09
CA LEU A 471 -49.33 -18.29 -0.24
C LEU A 471 -50.54 -19.24 -0.33
N SER A 472 -51.36 -18.99 -1.36
CA SER A 472 -52.44 -19.90 -1.74
C SER A 472 -51.89 -21.31 -2.04
N PRO A 473 -52.65 -22.39 -1.79
CA PRO A 473 -52.20 -23.75 -2.08
C PRO A 473 -51.81 -23.97 -3.55
N GLU A 474 -52.51 -23.30 -4.48
CA GLU A 474 -52.25 -23.37 -5.92
C GLU A 474 -50.90 -22.73 -6.27
N ASP A 475 -50.64 -21.52 -5.80
CA ASP A 475 -49.38 -20.82 -6.07
C ASP A 475 -48.18 -21.50 -5.40
N ALA A 476 -48.36 -21.97 -4.16
CA ALA A 476 -47.34 -22.75 -3.46
C ALA A 476 -47.02 -24.06 -4.19
N SER A 477 -48.03 -24.74 -4.74
CA SER A 477 -47.84 -25.94 -5.57
C SER A 477 -47.07 -25.60 -6.85
N TRP A 478 -47.43 -24.51 -7.53
CA TRP A 478 -46.73 -24.08 -8.73
C TRP A 478 -45.25 -23.81 -8.48
N LEU A 479 -44.91 -23.07 -7.41
CA LEU A 479 -43.52 -22.79 -7.04
C LEU A 479 -42.75 -24.06 -6.73
N ARG A 480 -43.34 -25.03 -6.01
CA ARG A 480 -42.68 -26.31 -5.71
C ARG A 480 -42.41 -27.15 -6.95
N SER A 481 -43.35 -27.19 -7.90
CA SER A 481 -43.17 -27.94 -9.15
C SER A 481 -42.14 -27.31 -10.10
N ASN A 482 -41.94 -25.99 -10.02
CA ASN A 482 -41.07 -25.24 -10.94
C ASN A 482 -39.74 -24.80 -10.34
N SER A 483 -39.47 -25.12 -9.06
CA SER A 483 -38.20 -24.81 -8.40
C SER A 483 -37.46 -26.05 -7.96
N VAL A 484 -36.13 -25.94 -7.94
CA VAL A 484 -35.23 -26.83 -7.19
C VAL A 484 -34.86 -26.08 -5.92
N ALA A 485 -35.44 -26.45 -4.79
CA ALA A 485 -35.20 -25.75 -3.52
C ALA A 485 -34.09 -26.41 -2.71
N CYS A 486 -33.01 -25.69 -2.41
CA CYS A 486 -31.97 -26.15 -1.48
C CYS A 486 -32.22 -25.57 -0.08
N LEU A 487 -33.11 -26.21 0.69
CA LEU A 487 -33.52 -25.74 2.02
C LEU A 487 -32.52 -26.13 3.12
N ARG A 488 -32.05 -25.11 3.86
CA ARG A 488 -31.54 -24.97 5.25
C ARG A 488 -30.84 -26.14 5.99
N ARG A 489 -31.11 -27.43 5.76
CA ARG A 489 -30.67 -28.54 6.63
C ARG A 489 -29.36 -29.24 6.24
N LYS A 490 -28.98 -29.30 4.95
CA LYS A 490 -27.75 -30.03 4.52
C LYS A 490 -26.45 -29.19 4.60
N ILE A 491 -26.50 -27.88 4.39
CA ILE A 491 -25.29 -27.02 4.34
C ILE A 491 -24.66 -26.79 5.72
N SER A 492 -25.50 -26.57 6.74
CA SER A 492 -25.05 -26.36 8.12
C SER A 492 -24.64 -27.66 8.83
N SER A 493 -25.20 -28.82 8.46
CA SER A 493 -24.77 -30.10 9.04
C SER A 493 -23.42 -30.52 8.45
N LEU A 494 -23.26 -30.54 7.13
CA LEU A 494 -22.01 -30.93 6.45
C LEU A 494 -20.82 -30.06 6.85
N SER A 495 -21.03 -28.75 7.00
CA SER A 495 -19.96 -27.84 7.45
C SER A 495 -19.56 -28.05 8.92
N ARG A 496 -20.50 -28.43 9.80
CA ARG A 496 -20.21 -28.80 11.19
C ARG A 496 -19.48 -30.13 11.28
N THR A 497 -19.89 -31.14 10.50
CA THR A 497 -19.24 -32.45 10.48
C THR A 497 -17.80 -32.35 9.97
N ARG A 498 -17.57 -31.62 8.87
CA ARG A 498 -16.20 -31.39 8.34
C ARG A 498 -15.32 -30.59 9.30
N ARG A 499 -15.86 -29.58 9.99
CA ARG A 499 -15.11 -28.85 11.03
C ARG A 499 -14.75 -29.76 12.21
N ALA A 500 -15.68 -30.60 12.64
CA ALA A 500 -15.44 -31.57 13.70
C ALA A 500 -14.40 -32.61 13.30
N GLU A 501 -14.41 -33.08 12.04
CA GLU A 501 -13.39 -34.01 11.51
C GLU A 501 -12.01 -33.35 11.41
N LYS A 502 -11.92 -32.17 10.80
CA LYS A 502 -10.65 -31.43 10.69
C LYS A 502 -10.07 -31.07 12.06
N GLN A 503 -10.92 -30.70 13.02
CA GLN A 503 -10.48 -30.46 14.39
C GLN A 503 -10.00 -31.75 15.07
N ARG A 504 -10.60 -32.90 14.77
CA ARG A 504 -10.14 -34.19 15.29
C ARG A 504 -8.82 -34.62 14.67
N GLU A 505 -8.61 -34.37 13.38
CA GLU A 505 -7.31 -34.60 12.72
C GLU A 505 -6.21 -33.76 13.38
N ALA A 506 -6.45 -32.46 13.56
CA ALA A 506 -5.51 -31.57 14.26
C ALA A 506 -5.24 -31.98 15.72
N ASN A 507 -6.18 -32.69 16.34
CA ASN A 507 -6.10 -33.13 17.73
C ASN A 507 -5.66 -34.61 17.88
N MET A 508 -4.94 -35.17 16.90
CA MET A 508 -4.48 -36.57 16.92
C MET A 508 -5.63 -37.59 17.14
N GLY A 509 -6.78 -37.34 16.53
CA GLY A 509 -8.00 -38.16 16.65
C GLY A 509 -8.81 -37.95 17.93
N LEU A 510 -8.33 -37.12 18.87
CA LEU A 510 -9.01 -36.83 20.13
C LEU A 510 -10.10 -35.76 19.95
N ASN A 511 -11.21 -35.93 20.65
CA ASN A 511 -12.20 -34.85 20.79
C ASN A 511 -11.69 -33.77 21.78
N PRO A 512 -12.24 -32.54 21.75
CA PRO A 512 -11.74 -31.44 22.58
C PRO A 512 -11.66 -31.77 24.07
N ARG A 513 -12.65 -32.50 24.60
CA ARG A 513 -12.63 -32.94 26.02
C ARG A 513 -11.48 -33.91 26.30
N GLN A 514 -11.20 -34.83 25.39
CA GLN A 514 -10.09 -35.77 25.51
C GLN A 514 -8.73 -35.07 25.45
N VAL A 515 -8.59 -34.00 24.67
CA VAL A 515 -7.39 -33.15 24.63
C VAL A 515 -7.11 -32.53 25.99
N PHE A 516 -8.12 -31.99 26.68
CA PHE A 516 -7.93 -31.49 28.03
C PHE A 516 -7.62 -32.59 29.06
N VAL A 517 -8.16 -33.80 28.90
CA VAL A 517 -7.78 -34.95 29.76
C VAL A 517 -6.33 -35.36 29.50
N LEU A 518 -5.89 -35.40 28.25
CA LEU A 518 -4.50 -35.66 27.86
C LEU A 518 -3.56 -34.65 28.52
N LEU A 519 -3.91 -33.36 28.42
CA LEU A 519 -3.13 -32.28 29.02
C LEU A 519 -3.09 -32.39 30.55
N ALA A 520 -4.23 -32.64 31.19
CA ALA A 520 -4.27 -32.87 32.64
C ALA A 520 -3.43 -34.08 33.06
N ILE A 521 -3.41 -35.16 32.27
CA ILE A 521 -2.53 -36.31 32.52
C ILE A 521 -1.07 -35.88 32.51
N TYR A 522 -0.64 -35.16 31.46
CA TYR A 522 0.73 -34.68 31.34
C TYR A 522 1.13 -33.75 32.49
N VAL A 523 0.27 -32.78 32.82
CA VAL A 523 0.48 -31.82 33.92
C VAL A 523 0.58 -32.52 35.28
N LEU A 524 -0.22 -33.55 35.53
CA LEU A 524 -0.24 -34.26 36.81
C LEU A 524 0.90 -35.28 36.96
N THR A 525 1.47 -35.78 35.87
CA THR A 525 2.56 -36.77 35.92
C THR A 525 3.93 -36.22 35.61
N GLY A 526 4.03 -35.12 34.87
CA GLY A 526 5.28 -34.60 34.33
C GLY A 526 5.97 -35.54 33.33
N ASP A 527 5.30 -36.63 32.92
CA ASP A 527 5.87 -37.70 32.10
C ASP A 527 5.09 -37.82 30.77
N PRO A 528 5.72 -37.47 29.62
CA PRO A 528 5.08 -37.57 28.31
C PRO A 528 4.72 -39.02 27.96
N ALA A 529 5.41 -40.03 28.49
CA ALA A 529 5.08 -41.44 28.24
C ALA A 529 3.69 -41.81 28.77
N VAL A 530 3.19 -41.13 29.81
CA VAL A 530 1.83 -41.32 30.34
C VAL A 530 0.78 -40.75 29.41
N ALA A 531 1.05 -39.56 28.87
CA ALA A 531 0.20 -38.89 27.90
C ALA A 531 0.14 -39.69 26.58
N LEU A 532 1.27 -40.21 26.11
CA LEU A 532 1.38 -41.01 24.88
C LEU A 532 0.54 -42.29 24.92
N GLU A 533 0.53 -43.00 26.05
CA GLU A 533 -0.30 -44.19 26.23
C GLU A 533 -1.80 -43.83 26.22
N TYR A 534 -2.17 -42.67 26.74
CA TYR A 534 -3.55 -42.18 26.69
C TYR A 534 -4.01 -41.88 25.26
N ILE A 535 -3.16 -41.25 24.44
CA ILE A 535 -3.45 -41.00 23.02
C ILE A 535 -3.69 -42.33 22.31
N SER A 536 -2.76 -43.29 22.46
CA SER A 536 -2.85 -44.60 21.82
C SER A 536 -4.08 -45.41 22.25
N ALA A 537 -4.55 -45.24 23.48
CA ALA A 537 -5.73 -45.93 24.00
C ALA A 537 -7.07 -45.28 23.63
N LYS A 538 -7.07 -44.01 23.20
CA LYS A 538 -8.30 -43.21 22.96
C LYS A 538 -8.49 -42.74 21.53
N ALA A 539 -7.43 -42.68 20.74
CA ALA A 539 -7.53 -42.43 19.32
C ALA A 539 -8.22 -43.60 18.61
N ALA A 540 -8.95 -43.29 17.53
CA ALA A 540 -9.59 -44.31 16.72
C ALA A 540 -8.52 -45.22 16.09
N ARG A 541 -8.66 -46.53 16.30
CA ARG A 541 -7.67 -47.57 15.98
C ARG A 541 -7.24 -47.61 14.51
N GLU A 542 -8.06 -47.08 13.61
CA GLU A 542 -7.90 -47.17 12.14
C GLU A 542 -7.10 -46.03 11.49
N ARG A 543 -6.71 -44.97 12.22
CA ARG A 543 -6.06 -43.78 11.59
C ARG A 543 -4.74 -43.32 12.22
N MET A 544 -4.15 -44.12 13.11
CA MET A 544 -2.96 -43.70 13.90
C MET A 544 -1.79 -44.69 13.88
N GLU A 545 -1.83 -45.76 13.09
CA GLU A 545 -0.66 -46.65 12.91
C GLU A 545 0.51 -45.93 12.20
N GLU A 546 0.27 -44.77 11.55
CA GLU A 546 1.30 -44.01 10.82
C GLU A 546 2.04 -42.93 11.62
N ALA A 547 1.49 -42.40 12.72
CA ALA A 547 2.16 -41.32 13.46
C ALA A 547 3.24 -41.87 14.40
N ASP A 548 4.48 -41.39 14.25
CA ASP A 548 5.63 -41.80 15.07
C ASP A 548 5.44 -41.38 16.55
N ALA A 549 6.08 -42.11 17.46
CA ALA A 549 6.07 -41.81 18.89
C ALA A 549 6.61 -40.40 19.17
N GLU A 550 7.57 -39.92 18.38
CA GLU A 550 8.17 -38.60 18.52
C GLU A 550 7.19 -37.47 18.13
N ASP A 551 6.36 -37.67 17.10
CA ASP A 551 5.36 -36.69 16.70
C ASP A 551 4.24 -36.53 17.75
N LYS A 552 3.85 -37.64 18.38
CA LYS A 552 2.87 -37.60 19.48
C LYS A 552 3.44 -36.90 20.70
N LYS A 553 4.74 -37.09 20.99
CA LYS A 553 5.43 -36.43 22.10
C LYS A 553 5.50 -34.93 21.87
N ARG A 554 5.94 -34.52 20.67
CA ARG A 554 5.99 -33.12 20.25
C ARG A 554 4.62 -32.46 20.33
N TYR A 555 3.57 -33.14 19.89
CA TYR A 555 2.19 -32.64 20.00
C TYR A 555 1.76 -32.37 21.45
N VAL A 556 2.07 -33.25 22.40
CA VAL A 556 1.74 -33.06 23.83
C VAL A 556 2.51 -31.88 24.42
N GLU A 557 3.80 -31.76 24.11
CA GLU A 557 4.66 -30.68 24.61
C GLU A 557 4.22 -29.32 24.03
N GLU A 558 3.94 -29.25 22.73
CA GLU A 558 3.39 -28.05 22.10
C GLU A 558 2.02 -27.67 22.67
N LEU A 559 1.15 -28.65 22.92
CA LEU A 559 -0.16 -28.41 23.52
C LEU A 559 -0.01 -27.81 24.92
N TYR A 560 0.93 -28.30 25.72
CA TYR A 560 1.25 -27.74 27.03
C TYR A 560 1.77 -26.31 26.93
N LEU A 561 2.76 -26.05 26.06
CA LEU A 561 3.35 -24.73 25.85
C LEU A 561 2.34 -23.69 25.33
N LYS A 562 1.36 -24.11 24.52
CA LYS A 562 0.30 -23.24 23.97
C LYS A 562 -0.85 -22.99 24.95
N THR A 563 -0.94 -23.73 26.06
CA THR A 563 -2.02 -23.59 27.02
C THR A 563 -1.68 -22.50 28.05
N SER A 564 -2.65 -21.66 28.39
CA SER A 564 -2.46 -20.59 29.37
C SER A 564 -2.15 -21.15 30.77
N LEU A 565 -1.43 -20.39 31.60
CA LEU A 565 -1.13 -20.78 32.97
C LEU A 565 -2.41 -20.95 33.82
N GLU A 566 -3.43 -20.11 33.57
CA GLU A 566 -4.74 -20.21 34.23
C GLU A 566 -5.44 -21.53 33.88
N ASP A 567 -5.40 -21.92 32.61
CA ASP A 567 -5.95 -23.20 32.16
C ASP A 567 -5.20 -24.39 32.78
N ILE A 568 -3.87 -24.33 32.86
CA ILE A 568 -3.04 -25.36 33.50
C ILE A 568 -3.38 -25.48 34.98
N ALA A 569 -3.46 -24.36 35.71
CA ALA A 569 -3.86 -24.32 37.11
C ALA A 569 -5.27 -24.92 37.31
N SER A 570 -6.22 -24.58 36.43
CA SER A 570 -7.59 -25.13 36.48
C SER A 570 -7.65 -26.64 36.26
N LEU A 571 -6.67 -27.21 35.54
CA LEU A 571 -6.55 -28.66 35.32
C LEU A 571 -5.89 -29.39 36.48
N GLN A 572 -5.28 -28.68 37.43
CA GLN A 572 -4.70 -29.23 38.66
C GLN A 572 -5.65 -29.13 39.86
N ASP A 573 -6.66 -28.26 39.80
CA ASP A 573 -7.62 -28.02 40.88
C ASP A 573 -8.66 -29.16 41.00
N PRO A 574 -8.66 -29.93 42.11
CA PRO A 574 -9.64 -30.99 42.34
C PRO A 574 -11.07 -30.48 42.59
N SER A 575 -11.24 -29.20 42.92
CA SER A 575 -12.51 -28.52 43.23
C SER A 575 -12.96 -27.52 42.15
N GLY A 576 -12.14 -27.31 41.12
CA GLY A 576 -12.34 -26.24 40.14
C GLY A 576 -13.39 -26.53 39.07
N SER A 577 -13.56 -25.56 38.17
CA SER A 577 -14.50 -25.61 37.03
C SER A 577 -14.27 -26.82 36.09
N ARG A 578 -13.07 -27.41 36.11
CA ARG A 578 -12.68 -28.58 35.32
C ARG A 578 -12.56 -29.88 36.11
N GLN A 579 -13.19 -29.99 37.29
CA GLN A 579 -13.15 -31.19 38.14
C GLN A 579 -13.46 -32.49 37.38
N GLY A 580 -14.39 -32.48 36.41
CA GLY A 580 -14.72 -33.66 35.60
C GLY A 580 -13.57 -34.15 34.72
N ILE A 581 -12.72 -33.25 34.23
CA ILE A 581 -11.50 -33.56 33.47
C ILE A 581 -10.43 -34.10 34.42
N TYR A 582 -10.18 -33.41 35.54
CA TYR A 582 -9.24 -33.82 36.59
C TYR A 582 -9.52 -35.24 37.11
N LYS A 583 -10.76 -35.53 37.51
CA LYS A 583 -11.19 -36.86 37.97
C LYS A 583 -11.00 -37.94 36.91
N THR A 584 -11.09 -37.58 35.62
CA THR A 584 -10.88 -38.52 34.52
C THR A 584 -9.38 -38.80 34.31
N ALA A 585 -8.55 -37.77 34.36
CA ALA A 585 -7.09 -37.89 34.32
C ALA A 585 -6.55 -38.71 35.49
N GLN A 586 -6.95 -38.41 36.73
CA GLN A 586 -6.54 -39.19 37.91
C GLN A 586 -6.95 -40.66 37.83
N ARG A 587 -8.17 -40.96 37.37
CA ARG A 587 -8.59 -42.35 37.17
C ARG A 587 -7.73 -43.08 36.15
N TRP A 588 -7.29 -42.39 35.10
CA TRP A 588 -6.35 -42.95 34.11
C TRP A 588 -4.97 -43.22 34.73
N ILE A 589 -4.41 -42.23 35.43
CA ILE A 589 -3.10 -42.33 36.09
C ILE A 589 -3.10 -43.46 37.12
N ALA A 590 -4.11 -43.52 37.98
CA ALA A 590 -4.26 -44.58 38.97
C ALA A 590 -4.31 -45.96 38.30
N ARG A 591 -5.06 -46.08 37.18
CA ARG A 591 -5.13 -47.33 36.42
C ARG A 591 -3.78 -47.76 35.87
N ARG A 592 -3.01 -46.82 35.30
CA ARG A 592 -1.65 -47.09 34.80
C ARG A 592 -0.69 -47.48 35.92
N ARG A 593 -0.72 -46.81 37.07
CA ARG A 593 0.14 -47.16 38.22
C ARG A 593 -0.18 -48.55 38.75
N THR A 594 -1.46 -48.88 38.92
CA THR A 594 -1.89 -50.23 39.29
C THR A 594 -1.50 -51.27 38.22
N ARG A 595 -1.53 -50.90 36.93
CA ARG A 595 -1.03 -51.77 35.85
C ARG A 595 0.46 -52.06 36.03
N ASN A 596 1.27 -51.02 36.28
CA ASN A 596 2.71 -51.17 36.49
C ASN A 596 3.02 -52.02 37.71
N PHE A 597 2.28 -51.85 38.82
CA PHE A 597 2.37 -52.74 39.99
C PHE A 597 2.13 -54.21 39.61
N VAL A 598 1.06 -54.49 38.86
CA VAL A 598 0.77 -55.87 38.39
C VAL A 598 1.90 -56.40 37.50
N CYS A 599 2.42 -55.59 36.57
CA CYS A 599 3.54 -55.97 35.72
C CYS A 599 4.81 -56.28 36.54
N ASN A 600 5.14 -55.46 37.54
CA ASN A 600 6.31 -55.65 38.40
C ASN A 600 6.18 -56.91 39.26
N MET A 601 5.01 -57.14 39.86
CA MET A 601 4.72 -58.36 40.62
C MET A 601 4.84 -59.61 39.73
N ASN A 602 4.28 -59.56 38.52
CA ASN A 602 4.40 -60.67 37.57
C ASN A 602 5.85 -60.92 37.15
N ALA A 603 6.67 -59.87 37.00
CA ALA A 603 8.07 -59.99 36.62
C ALA A 603 8.91 -60.73 37.68
N ILE A 604 8.56 -60.61 38.95
CA ILE A 604 9.16 -61.38 40.06
C ILE A 604 8.50 -62.75 40.28
N GLY A 605 7.61 -63.18 39.37
CA GLY A 605 6.95 -64.48 39.40
C GLY A 605 5.73 -64.57 40.32
N VAL A 606 5.22 -63.43 40.82
CA VAL A 606 4.09 -63.39 41.77
C VAL A 606 2.86 -62.77 41.11
N ALA A 607 1.75 -63.51 41.07
CA ALA A 607 0.49 -62.98 40.56
C ALA A 607 -0.32 -62.30 41.70
N PRO A 608 -0.55 -60.97 41.66
CA PRO A 608 -1.28 -60.30 42.74
C PRO A 608 -2.76 -60.70 42.73
N SER A 609 -3.33 -60.89 43.93
CA SER A 609 -4.74 -61.18 44.12
C SER A 609 -5.62 -60.00 43.66
N SER A 610 -6.90 -60.26 43.34
CA SER A 610 -7.81 -59.16 42.95
C SER A 610 -7.99 -58.12 44.06
N GLU A 611 -7.79 -58.51 45.31
CA GLU A 611 -7.82 -57.64 46.47
C GLU A 611 -6.57 -56.76 46.56
N GLN A 612 -5.37 -57.34 46.36
CA GLN A 612 -4.12 -56.58 46.29
C GLN A 612 -4.14 -55.55 45.14
N VAL A 613 -4.67 -55.92 43.98
CA VAL A 613 -4.81 -54.99 42.83
C VAL A 613 -5.81 -53.87 43.13
N ALA A 614 -6.91 -54.17 43.80
CA ALA A 614 -7.90 -53.16 44.18
C ALA A 614 -7.39 -52.24 45.29
N GLU A 615 -6.68 -52.78 46.27
CA GLU A 615 -6.04 -52.01 47.34
C GLU A 615 -4.98 -51.07 46.79
N GLU A 616 -4.13 -51.57 45.88
CA GLU A 616 -3.17 -50.71 45.19
C GLU A 616 -3.86 -49.62 44.36
N TYR A 617 -4.99 -49.92 43.72
CA TYR A 617 -5.78 -48.90 43.03
C TYR A 617 -6.38 -47.84 43.97
N ARG A 618 -6.84 -48.25 45.17
CA ARG A 618 -7.34 -47.31 46.20
C ARG A 618 -6.23 -46.39 46.69
N LYS A 619 -5.02 -46.92 46.92
CA LYS A 619 -3.86 -46.11 47.31
C LYS A 619 -3.53 -45.03 46.28
N GLN A 620 -3.74 -45.35 44.99
CA GLN A 620 -3.42 -44.45 43.88
C GLN A 620 -4.58 -43.53 43.47
N SER A 621 -5.79 -43.75 43.98
CA SER A 621 -6.99 -43.00 43.58
C SER A 621 -7.79 -42.54 44.79
N ALA A 622 -8.08 -41.24 44.86
CA ALA A 622 -9.06 -40.70 45.82
C ALA A 622 -10.51 -41.17 45.56
N SER A 623 -10.74 -42.03 44.56
CA SER A 623 -12.05 -42.57 44.20
C SER A 623 -12.27 -43.93 44.86
N SER A 624 -13.42 -44.11 45.50
CA SER A 624 -13.83 -45.40 46.06
C SER A 624 -13.93 -46.48 44.96
N VAL A 625 -13.30 -47.64 45.18
CA VAL A 625 -13.58 -48.85 44.38
C VAL A 625 -15.06 -49.21 44.60
N PRO A 626 -15.83 -49.59 43.55
CA PRO A 626 -17.29 -49.58 43.62
C PRO A 626 -17.96 -50.53 44.64
N THR A 627 -17.23 -51.44 45.29
CA THR A 627 -17.81 -52.46 46.18
C THR A 627 -16.77 -53.08 47.12
N THR A 628 -17.15 -53.36 48.36
CA THR A 628 -16.38 -54.17 49.33
C THR A 628 -16.72 -55.67 49.24
N ASP A 629 -17.74 -56.07 48.48
CA ASP A 629 -18.14 -57.46 48.34
C ASP A 629 -17.26 -58.23 47.33
N ALA A 630 -17.08 -59.54 47.56
CA ALA A 630 -16.19 -60.37 46.75
C ALA A 630 -16.63 -60.47 45.27
N ARG A 631 -17.93 -60.29 44.98
CA ARG A 631 -18.48 -60.35 43.62
C ARG A 631 -18.16 -59.09 42.83
N GLY A 632 -18.36 -57.92 43.42
CA GLY A 632 -18.04 -56.64 42.78
C GLY A 632 -16.54 -56.45 42.58
N LEU A 633 -15.70 -56.93 43.51
CA LEU A 633 -14.24 -56.93 43.37
C LEU A 633 -13.77 -57.72 42.14
N ARG A 634 -14.33 -58.93 41.92
CA ARG A 634 -14.04 -59.75 40.74
C ARG A 634 -14.49 -59.08 39.44
N ALA A 635 -15.68 -58.48 39.43
CA ALA A 635 -16.21 -57.78 38.26
C ALA A 635 -15.36 -56.55 37.89
N TRP A 636 -14.95 -55.77 38.90
CA TRP A 636 -14.06 -54.62 38.72
C TRP A 636 -12.68 -55.05 38.20
N SER A 637 -12.05 -56.06 38.84
CA SER A 637 -10.75 -56.61 38.42
C SER A 637 -10.79 -57.13 36.98
N SER A 638 -11.87 -57.80 36.58
CA SER A 638 -12.08 -58.24 35.20
C SER A 638 -12.18 -57.07 34.20
N ARG A 639 -12.90 -56.00 34.54
CA ARG A 639 -12.97 -54.77 33.70
C ARG A 639 -11.63 -54.06 33.61
N PHE A 640 -10.90 -53.95 34.71
CA PHE A 640 -9.55 -53.38 34.75
C PHE A 640 -8.59 -54.15 33.83
N ARG A 641 -8.53 -55.48 33.97
CA ARG A 641 -7.66 -56.34 33.14
C ARG A 641 -8.00 -56.28 31.66
N ARG A 642 -9.29 -56.24 31.30
CA ARG A 642 -9.75 -56.05 29.90
C ARG A 642 -9.31 -54.71 29.31
N SER A 643 -9.29 -53.64 30.10
CA SER A 643 -8.91 -52.30 29.61
C SER A 643 -7.46 -52.16 29.18
N PHE A 644 -6.59 -53.12 29.56
CA PHE A 644 -5.17 -53.16 29.18
C PHE A 644 -4.78 -54.47 28.47
N ALA A 645 -5.76 -55.21 27.94
CA ALA A 645 -5.55 -56.45 27.19
C ALA A 645 -4.73 -57.55 27.92
N PHE A 646 -4.76 -57.60 29.25
CA PHE A 646 -4.15 -58.71 30.00
C PHE A 646 -4.92 -60.01 29.72
N ARG A 647 -4.32 -60.96 28.98
CA ARG A 647 -4.88 -62.32 28.84
C ARG A 647 -4.72 -63.08 30.16
N LEU A 648 -5.76 -63.81 30.55
CA LEU A 648 -5.67 -64.80 31.63
C LEU A 648 -4.73 -65.92 31.19
N GLY A 649 -3.47 -65.82 31.60
CA GLY A 649 -2.51 -66.92 31.56
C GLY A 649 -2.20 -67.34 32.99
N LYS A 650 -2.60 -68.55 33.36
CA LYS A 650 -2.10 -69.23 34.56
C LYS A 650 -0.56 -69.25 34.47
N MET A 651 0.15 -68.38 35.19
CA MET A 651 1.50 -68.74 35.60
C MET A 651 1.35 -69.78 36.70
N LYS A 652 1.93 -70.98 36.50
CA LYS A 652 2.03 -72.00 37.54
C LYS A 652 2.71 -71.34 38.75
N ALA A 653 1.97 -71.22 39.84
CA ALA A 653 2.56 -70.82 41.12
C ALA A 653 3.69 -71.81 41.44
N ALA A 654 4.93 -71.34 41.51
CA ALA A 654 5.98 -72.07 42.21
C ALA A 654 5.72 -71.91 43.72
N LYS A 655 4.70 -72.64 44.21
CA LYS A 655 4.16 -72.70 45.58
C LYS A 655 3.69 -71.35 46.18
N PRO A 656 2.58 -71.32 46.95
CA PRO A 656 2.27 -70.17 47.78
C PRO A 656 3.33 -70.06 48.89
N VAL A 657 3.93 -68.88 49.05
CA VAL A 657 4.73 -68.58 50.23
C VAL A 657 3.75 -68.11 51.30
N GLU A 658 3.53 -68.94 52.31
CA GLU A 658 2.63 -68.65 53.44
C GLU A 658 3.24 -67.69 54.48
N ASP A 659 4.49 -67.24 54.30
CA ASP A 659 5.08 -66.26 55.21
C ASP A 659 5.96 -65.24 54.48
N VAL A 660 5.39 -64.03 54.28
CA VAL A 660 6.06 -62.90 53.63
C VAL A 660 7.06 -62.22 54.58
N CYS A 661 7.00 -62.49 55.90
CA CYS A 661 7.90 -61.88 56.87
C CYS A 661 9.29 -62.55 56.93
N ALA A 662 9.42 -63.82 56.54
CA ALA A 662 10.68 -64.56 56.68
C ALA A 662 11.74 -64.27 55.60
N LYS A 663 11.42 -63.53 54.52
CA LYS A 663 12.38 -63.21 53.44
C LYS A 663 12.77 -61.74 53.34
N ALA A 664 12.18 -60.85 54.13
CA ALA A 664 12.56 -59.43 54.18
C ALA A 664 13.83 -59.16 55.02
N GLY A 665 14.33 -60.18 55.74
CA GLY A 665 15.54 -60.09 56.56
C GLY A 665 16.80 -60.55 55.83
N CYS A 666 17.16 -59.91 54.72
CA CYS A 666 18.53 -59.88 54.18
C CYS A 666 18.49 -59.09 52.88
N TRP A 667 18.84 -57.80 52.95
CA TRP A 667 19.56 -56.98 51.95
C TRP A 667 19.47 -55.54 52.45
N VAL A 668 20.24 -55.26 53.50
CA VAL A 668 20.81 -53.93 53.71
C VAL A 668 21.98 -53.84 52.73
N LEU A 669 21.96 -52.88 51.81
CA LEU A 669 23.11 -52.07 51.39
C LEU A 669 22.70 -51.03 50.35
N GLU A 670 22.82 -49.77 50.78
CA GLU A 670 23.26 -48.57 50.07
C GLU A 670 23.04 -48.43 48.56
N THR A 671 22.33 -47.38 48.17
CA THR A 671 22.89 -46.36 47.25
C THR A 671 22.31 -44.99 47.56
N SER A 672 23.22 -44.03 47.57
CA SER A 672 23.13 -42.64 47.99
C SER A 672 22.16 -41.79 47.17
N CYS A 673 21.35 -40.98 47.85
CA CYS A 673 20.70 -39.82 47.26
C CYS A 673 21.21 -38.57 48.01
N THR A 674 22.12 -37.85 47.36
CA THR A 674 22.60 -36.54 47.76
C THR A 674 21.47 -35.53 47.70
N ARG A 675 20.97 -35.14 48.88
CA ARG A 675 20.22 -33.89 49.04
C ARG A 675 21.22 -32.73 48.99
N ASN A 676 21.07 -31.87 47.99
CA ASN A 676 21.52 -30.49 48.05
C ASN A 676 20.71 -29.67 47.05
N THR A 677 19.72 -28.90 47.51
CA THR A 677 19.82 -27.43 47.54
C THR A 677 18.56 -26.82 48.16
N ALA A 678 18.83 -25.75 48.89
CA ALA A 678 17.96 -25.03 49.80
C ALA A 678 16.97 -24.08 49.09
N CYS A 679 15.93 -23.71 49.83
CA CYS A 679 15.24 -22.45 49.70
C CYS A 679 16.21 -21.26 49.65
N LEU A 680 15.93 -20.27 48.80
CA LEU A 680 15.98 -18.83 49.08
C LEU A 680 15.41 -18.07 47.86
N TRP A 681 14.36 -17.28 48.12
CA TRP A 681 13.62 -16.33 47.25
C TRP A 681 12.73 -16.89 46.13
#